data_AF-A0AAW1S9H0-F1
#
_entry.id   AF-A0AAW1S9H0-F1
#
_cell.length_a   1.000
_cell.length_b   1.000
_cell.length_c   1.000
_cell.angle_alpha   90.00
_cell.angle_beta   90.00
_cell.angle_gamma   90.00
#
_symmetry.space_group_name_H-M   'P 1'
#
loop_
_entity.id
_entity.type
_entity.pdbx_description
1 polymer ?
#
loop_
_entity_poly.entity_id
_entity_poly.type
_entity_poly.pdbx_seq_one_letter_code
_entity_poly.pdbx_strand_id
1 'polypeptide(L)'
;MPTSIVIPGTGFVIDGFRHPPGPGVSAYFLTHAHADHYAGLSDTWRSGIIYCSEVTARLAVAILQVSADLLRPLPMNTPQTVQGLCGLVEVTLVDANHCPGAVQLLFRLPGGQKFVHCGDFRFHGRMRADAHLAMFQRATALYLDTTYCQPNHLFPLQEEAVEYVAATLHKLMQEAIAEGIRRLFLIATYVIGKERVLVEVHRRCGCKLFVPERKYEIMRCLEWPDLDFEDMFTLDPKATLVHVTGWGMLGETFPFFKPAFSRMESYCADMGADDVVGIVPTGWTYQMKRAAFPVRSKGGAHVHLVPYSEHSSFAELQEYVRFMRPAKVVPTVGVEGDDGERKLRAQLRHFRHLLDAEGAGKAAFQRLWGRAGLDEDGGKSDAQAAGAGSDCGEAAAEAAAVDNDTVPISSDDSNRGCGGGGGGGGGGGGAPASGGKRKAAAGAIMGSVAAAGVSACAACTWDAGQAAPYLHVARTLRDMEATTKRLLKDELLVAMFRTLLERTPEDLLPAAYLMVGQIAAEHAGLELSVGEATVAGAVREATGVTKERLSALYRATGDLGDAAEKCRHTQRMLAAPAPLTVRGVFKALHAVAAEEGKGAAGRRKATILRLLRSCRDCETRYLVRTLIQNLRVGASWRSVVPALARAAALHRAASAGARAPGKAALDAGAAAAADAFHRCPSLDVLVPALLEAGPEGLAERMRLMPGVPLKPMLAKICDGIADGLKQLSGQAVLAECKYDGVRAQVHLLANGSVLVFSRNCEDRSGSFPDVGEAIRAAAAGGARELVLDTELVAVDRANGNRLRAFQELSTRARGDITAQQVSIPVCVFVFDVLAVDGEDLLAAPLRARRARLAAVLPQLRPGEKGEGCVAVADVVIDEMDAEEAAAGEASAAGEAEGVVVGAEVGREARVRELLQEALAAGTEGLMLKALDVGASYQPSRRSESWIKIKKDYCAELRDSLDLVVIGAWYGNGRKAGWLSPFLLAAWDPEAEQLQSVCRCMSGFTDQFYAEATERFKKRQIPGPKPYYATNEWPSLWFEPEEVWEIRGADLTLSPVHRAAAGRLHPDRGVSLRFPRFIRVRDDKRPEDATGPDVICQLYSAQTRKMETAQQAVAARARGGDPRIAGAGGEHAGNGAEATGADGEGSSGEDGEGMGEGLAEFDV
;
A
#
# COMPACT_ATOMS: atom_id res chain seq x y z
N MET A 1 -12.49 -28.52 17.15
CA MET A 1 -13.11 -27.18 17.11
C MET A 1 -12.82 -26.46 18.42
N PRO A 2 -12.92 -25.13 18.50
CA PRO A 2 -12.82 -24.40 19.76
C PRO A 2 -13.82 -24.92 20.81
N THR A 3 -13.45 -24.86 22.08
CA THR A 3 -14.30 -25.35 23.18
C THR A 3 -15.50 -24.46 23.45
N SER A 4 -15.50 -23.21 22.97
CA SER A 4 -16.57 -22.21 23.06
C SER A 4 -17.76 -22.48 22.13
N ILE A 5 -17.58 -23.32 21.10
CA ILE A 5 -18.62 -23.59 20.09
C ILE A 5 -19.11 -25.06 20.08
N VAL A 6 -18.75 -25.85 21.09
CA VAL A 6 -19.13 -27.27 21.20
C VAL A 6 -19.70 -27.57 22.57
N ILE A 7 -20.87 -28.20 22.62
CA ILE A 7 -21.51 -28.65 23.86
C ILE A 7 -20.97 -30.06 24.23
N PRO A 8 -20.28 -30.26 25.36
CA PRO A 8 -19.52 -31.48 25.66
C PRO A 8 -20.38 -32.74 25.64
N GLY A 9 -19.88 -33.80 24.99
CA GLY A 9 -20.55 -35.10 24.90
C GLY A 9 -21.73 -35.19 23.92
N THR A 10 -22.22 -34.06 23.38
CA THR A 10 -23.39 -34.05 22.46
C THR A 10 -23.01 -34.22 20.99
N GLY A 11 -21.83 -33.73 20.58
CA GLY A 11 -21.47 -33.56 19.16
C GLY A 11 -22.10 -32.32 18.49
N PHE A 12 -22.82 -31.48 19.24
CA PHE A 12 -23.44 -30.26 18.74
C PHE A 12 -22.41 -29.14 18.55
N VAL A 13 -22.50 -28.46 17.41
CA VAL A 13 -21.66 -27.32 17.02
C VAL A 13 -22.53 -26.06 16.91
N ILE A 14 -22.20 -25.01 17.65
CA ILE A 14 -22.97 -23.76 17.72
C ILE A 14 -22.24 -22.68 16.93
N ASP A 15 -22.88 -22.05 15.93
CA ASP A 15 -22.33 -20.97 15.09
C ASP A 15 -21.00 -21.32 14.35
N GLY A 16 -20.62 -22.60 14.34
CA GLY A 16 -19.30 -23.08 13.95
C GLY A 16 -19.09 -23.30 12.45
N PHE A 17 -19.86 -22.66 11.57
CA PHE A 17 -19.94 -23.00 10.14
C PHE A 17 -18.63 -22.78 9.35
N ARG A 18 -17.66 -22.01 9.90
CA ARG A 18 -16.29 -21.89 9.34
C ARG A 18 -15.44 -23.15 9.52
N HIS A 19 -15.80 -24.06 10.43
CA HIS A 19 -14.98 -25.23 10.75
C HIS A 19 -15.41 -26.45 9.93
N PRO A 20 -14.47 -27.20 9.32
CA PRO A 20 -14.81 -28.38 8.56
C PRO A 20 -15.43 -29.46 9.46
N PRO A 21 -16.41 -30.24 8.96
CA PRO A 21 -17.05 -31.31 9.72
C PRO A 21 -16.01 -32.33 10.19
N GLY A 22 -15.87 -32.44 11.51
CA GLY A 22 -14.99 -33.43 12.15
C GLY A 22 -15.74 -34.74 12.45
N PRO A 23 -15.02 -35.86 12.64
CA PRO A 23 -15.64 -37.06 13.20
C PRO A 23 -16.22 -36.75 14.58
N GLY A 24 -17.50 -37.07 14.79
CA GLY A 24 -18.23 -36.79 16.03
C GLY A 24 -19.04 -35.49 16.05
N VAL A 25 -19.25 -34.81 14.91
CA VAL A 25 -20.33 -33.81 14.80
C VAL A 25 -21.66 -34.53 14.55
N SER A 26 -22.71 -34.16 15.29
CA SER A 26 -24.06 -34.74 15.21
C SER A 26 -25.10 -33.76 14.65
N ALA A 27 -25.03 -32.49 15.05
CA ALA A 27 -25.92 -31.42 14.60
C ALA A 27 -25.24 -30.04 14.66
N TYR A 28 -25.71 -29.11 13.84
CA TYR A 28 -25.31 -27.70 13.90
C TYR A 28 -26.46 -26.86 14.47
N PHE A 29 -26.12 -25.77 15.15
CA PHE A 29 -27.07 -24.77 15.63
C PHE A 29 -26.63 -23.38 15.14
N LEU A 30 -27.59 -22.56 14.73
CA LEU A 30 -27.40 -21.14 14.43
C LEU A 30 -28.20 -20.31 15.45
N THR A 31 -27.52 -19.52 16.28
CA THR A 31 -28.17 -18.72 17.34
C THR A 31 -28.96 -17.54 16.78
N HIS A 32 -28.44 -16.88 15.74
CA HIS A 32 -29.06 -15.74 15.09
C HIS A 32 -28.43 -15.42 13.73
N ALA A 33 -29.08 -14.56 12.94
CA ALA A 33 -28.68 -14.27 11.56
C ALA A 33 -27.70 -13.08 11.39
N HIS A 34 -26.56 -13.07 12.08
CA HIS A 34 -25.46 -12.12 11.86
C HIS A 34 -24.20 -12.76 11.24
N ALA A 35 -23.38 -11.94 10.58
CA ALA A 35 -22.39 -12.35 9.58
C ALA A 35 -21.08 -12.98 10.12
N ASP A 36 -20.88 -12.90 11.43
CA ASP A 36 -19.90 -13.63 12.23
C ASP A 36 -20.43 -15.01 12.65
N HIS A 37 -21.71 -15.11 13.00
CA HIS A 37 -22.35 -16.33 13.54
C HIS A 37 -22.76 -17.32 12.44
N TYR A 38 -23.33 -16.86 11.32
CA TYR A 38 -23.57 -17.73 10.15
C TYR A 38 -22.33 -17.94 9.29
N ALA A 39 -21.15 -17.47 9.69
CA ALA A 39 -20.04 -17.33 8.75
C ALA A 39 -19.53 -18.69 8.22
N GLY A 40 -19.52 -18.86 6.91
CA GLY A 40 -19.20 -20.14 6.25
C GLY A 40 -20.43 -20.94 5.83
N LEU A 41 -21.62 -20.57 6.32
CA LEU A 41 -22.90 -21.02 5.80
C LEU A 41 -23.20 -20.34 4.45
N SER A 42 -23.81 -21.08 3.52
CA SER A 42 -24.18 -20.62 2.17
C SER A 42 -25.13 -21.63 1.50
N ASP A 43 -25.65 -21.27 0.32
CA ASP A 43 -26.32 -22.15 -0.64
C ASP A 43 -25.62 -23.50 -0.89
N THR A 44 -24.29 -23.53 -0.83
CA THR A 44 -23.46 -24.75 -0.99
C THR A 44 -23.32 -25.63 0.25
N TRP A 45 -23.88 -25.23 1.40
CA TRP A 45 -23.75 -25.99 2.66
C TRP A 45 -24.38 -27.39 2.57
N ARG A 46 -23.59 -28.44 2.82
CA ARG A 46 -24.07 -29.85 2.84
C ARG A 46 -23.54 -30.64 4.05
N SER A 47 -22.99 -29.96 5.06
CA SER A 47 -22.22 -30.61 6.13
C SER A 47 -23.03 -31.09 7.34
N GLY A 48 -24.33 -30.79 7.39
CA GLY A 48 -25.26 -31.28 8.42
C GLY A 48 -26.54 -30.45 8.52
N ILE A 49 -27.51 -30.95 9.29
CA ILE A 49 -28.74 -30.25 9.63
C ILE A 49 -28.44 -29.10 10.62
N ILE A 50 -29.15 -27.98 10.44
CA ILE A 50 -29.01 -26.74 11.20
C ILE A 50 -30.30 -26.48 11.98
N TYR A 51 -30.19 -26.44 13.30
CA TYR A 51 -31.28 -26.09 14.22
C TYR A 51 -31.20 -24.61 14.61
N CYS A 52 -32.31 -23.91 14.61
CA CYS A 52 -32.39 -22.48 14.91
C CYS A 52 -33.84 -22.08 15.25
N SER A 53 -34.11 -20.80 15.52
CA SER A 53 -35.48 -20.28 15.58
C SER A 53 -36.09 -20.17 14.19
N GLU A 54 -37.42 -20.09 14.11
CA GLU A 54 -38.15 -19.98 12.83
C GLU A 54 -37.80 -18.70 12.05
N VAL A 55 -37.71 -17.56 12.74
CA VAL A 55 -37.25 -16.29 12.16
C VAL A 55 -35.82 -16.41 11.63
N THR A 56 -34.91 -17.03 12.39
CA THR A 56 -33.52 -17.24 11.94
C THR A 56 -33.43 -18.22 10.75
N ALA A 57 -34.32 -19.22 10.67
CA ALA A 57 -34.40 -20.11 9.51
C ALA A 57 -34.83 -19.33 8.24
N ARG A 58 -35.89 -18.52 8.31
CA ARG A 58 -36.34 -17.68 7.19
C ARG A 58 -35.26 -16.68 6.74
N LEU A 59 -34.59 -16.04 7.70
CA LEU A 59 -33.47 -15.13 7.44
C LEU A 59 -32.27 -15.85 6.81
N ALA A 60 -31.96 -17.10 7.19
CA ALA A 60 -30.91 -17.89 6.55
C ALA A 60 -31.24 -18.25 5.09
N VAL A 61 -32.51 -18.51 4.76
CA VAL A 61 -32.95 -18.67 3.36
C VAL A 61 -32.82 -17.35 2.59
N ALA A 62 -33.38 -16.26 3.12
CA ALA A 62 -33.42 -14.96 2.42
C ALA A 62 -32.05 -14.29 2.26
N ILE A 63 -31.16 -14.38 3.25
CA ILE A 63 -29.86 -13.70 3.24
C ILE A 63 -28.77 -14.57 2.58
N LEU A 64 -28.83 -15.90 2.73
CA LEU A 64 -27.72 -16.82 2.39
C LEU A 64 -28.09 -17.92 1.38
N GLN A 65 -29.36 -18.01 0.98
CA GLN A 65 -29.88 -18.99 0.01
C GLN A 65 -29.63 -20.46 0.43
N VAL A 66 -29.55 -20.72 1.74
CA VAL A 66 -29.45 -22.08 2.31
C VAL A 66 -30.72 -22.86 1.99
N SER A 67 -30.61 -24.13 1.57
CA SER A 67 -31.80 -24.96 1.36
C SER A 67 -32.58 -25.16 2.66
N ALA A 68 -33.89 -24.93 2.60
CA ALA A 68 -34.84 -25.22 3.67
C ALA A 68 -34.79 -26.69 4.11
N ASP A 69 -34.42 -27.63 3.22
CA ASP A 69 -34.27 -29.06 3.54
C ASP A 69 -33.24 -29.32 4.64
N LEU A 70 -32.30 -28.39 4.86
CA LEU A 70 -31.22 -28.48 5.85
C LEU A 70 -31.50 -27.69 7.12
N LEU A 71 -32.55 -26.86 7.15
CA LEU A 71 -32.96 -26.06 8.29
C LEU A 71 -34.07 -26.78 9.08
N ARG A 72 -33.92 -26.87 10.40
CA ARG A 72 -34.95 -27.38 11.31
C ARG A 72 -35.26 -26.31 12.35
N PRO A 73 -36.24 -25.42 12.07
CA PRO A 73 -36.67 -24.44 13.06
C PRO A 73 -37.26 -25.17 14.27
N LEU A 74 -36.96 -24.67 15.47
CA LEU A 74 -37.53 -25.15 16.73
C LEU A 74 -38.43 -24.06 17.34
N PRO A 75 -39.56 -24.43 17.97
CA PRO A 75 -40.43 -23.50 18.67
C PRO A 75 -39.73 -22.84 19.87
N MET A 76 -40.07 -21.57 20.11
CA MET A 76 -39.63 -20.82 21.29
C MET A 76 -40.24 -21.40 22.57
N ASN A 77 -39.51 -21.29 23.68
CA ASN A 77 -39.92 -21.64 25.05
C ASN A 77 -40.53 -23.05 25.20
N THR A 78 -40.20 -23.95 24.28
CA THR A 78 -40.76 -25.31 24.20
C THR A 78 -39.62 -26.31 24.13
N PRO A 79 -39.48 -27.24 25.10
CA PRO A 79 -38.45 -28.28 25.04
C PRO A 79 -38.64 -29.19 23.82
N GLN A 80 -37.54 -29.45 23.11
CA GLN A 80 -37.46 -30.32 21.93
C GLN A 80 -36.32 -31.32 22.10
N THR A 81 -36.39 -32.51 21.49
CA THR A 81 -35.32 -33.51 21.57
C THR A 81 -34.50 -33.57 20.28
N VAL A 82 -33.17 -33.48 20.42
CA VAL A 82 -32.21 -33.57 19.30
C VAL A 82 -31.24 -34.71 19.57
N GLN A 83 -30.94 -35.52 18.54
CA GLN A 83 -30.06 -36.67 18.67
C GLN A 83 -28.58 -36.26 18.77
N GLY A 84 -28.00 -36.40 19.97
CA GLY A 84 -26.57 -36.25 20.21
C GLY A 84 -25.82 -37.58 20.31
N LEU A 85 -24.50 -37.51 20.46
CA LEU A 85 -23.64 -38.68 20.73
C LEU A 85 -23.91 -39.32 22.10
N CYS A 86 -24.44 -38.56 23.06
CA CYS A 86 -24.83 -39.02 24.39
C CYS A 86 -26.29 -39.52 24.48
N GLY A 87 -26.98 -39.66 23.34
CA GLY A 87 -28.41 -39.98 23.27
C GLY A 87 -29.26 -38.75 22.92
N LEU A 88 -30.56 -38.80 23.25
CA LEU A 88 -31.46 -37.66 23.05
C LEU A 88 -31.13 -36.54 24.04
N VAL A 89 -30.84 -35.35 23.52
CA VAL A 89 -30.59 -34.13 24.31
C VAL A 89 -31.83 -33.25 24.23
N GLU A 90 -32.32 -32.80 25.39
CA GLU A 90 -33.38 -31.79 25.47
C GLU A 90 -32.77 -30.42 25.16
N VAL A 91 -33.36 -29.71 24.21
CA VAL A 91 -32.99 -28.35 23.78
C VAL A 91 -34.20 -27.45 23.91
N THR A 92 -34.05 -26.28 24.54
CA THR A 92 -35.07 -25.22 24.57
C THR A 92 -34.47 -23.93 24.01
N LEU A 93 -35.23 -23.21 23.18
CA LEU A 93 -34.87 -21.87 22.72
C LEU A 93 -35.53 -20.81 23.61
N VAL A 94 -34.78 -19.80 24.05
CA VAL A 94 -35.30 -18.63 24.79
C VAL A 94 -34.80 -17.35 24.12
N ASP A 95 -35.58 -16.27 24.17
CA ASP A 95 -35.21 -14.95 23.62
C ASP A 95 -33.84 -14.46 24.14
N ALA A 96 -32.94 -14.08 23.22
CA ALA A 96 -31.66 -13.45 23.55
C ALA A 96 -31.76 -11.92 23.68
N ASN A 97 -32.89 -11.31 23.27
CA ASN A 97 -33.13 -9.85 23.29
C ASN A 97 -32.09 -9.02 22.49
N HIS A 98 -31.29 -9.68 21.66
CA HIS A 98 -30.24 -9.09 20.82
C HIS A 98 -30.83 -8.54 19.51
N CYS A 99 -31.22 -9.43 18.59
CA CYS A 99 -31.91 -9.09 17.34
C CYS A 99 -33.12 -10.01 17.11
N PRO A 100 -34.03 -9.69 16.18
CA PRO A 100 -35.16 -10.56 15.84
C PRO A 100 -34.70 -11.99 15.50
N GLY A 101 -35.30 -12.99 16.15
CA GLY A 101 -34.96 -14.40 15.98
C GLY A 101 -33.71 -14.88 16.74
N ALA A 102 -33.01 -14.03 17.49
CA ALA A 102 -31.84 -14.43 18.26
C ALA A 102 -32.21 -15.23 19.52
N VAL A 103 -31.55 -16.37 19.74
CA VAL A 103 -31.90 -17.31 20.82
C VAL A 103 -30.73 -17.75 21.68
N GLN A 104 -31.01 -17.84 22.98
CA GLN A 104 -30.23 -18.58 23.95
C GLN A 104 -30.63 -20.05 23.88
N LEU A 105 -29.64 -20.94 23.80
CA LEU A 105 -29.80 -22.39 23.68
C LEU A 105 -29.60 -23.06 25.03
N LEU A 106 -30.65 -23.71 25.55
CA LEU A 106 -30.65 -24.43 26.82
C LEU A 106 -30.59 -25.93 26.57
N PHE A 107 -29.48 -26.59 26.94
CA PHE A 107 -29.24 -28.02 26.69
C PHE A 107 -29.25 -28.85 27.98
N ARG A 108 -30.17 -29.81 28.12
CA ARG A 108 -30.16 -30.81 29.20
C ARG A 108 -29.84 -32.19 28.62
N LEU A 109 -28.76 -32.79 29.12
CA LEU A 109 -28.30 -34.12 28.69
C LEU A 109 -28.95 -35.23 29.54
N PRO A 110 -29.02 -36.48 29.04
CA PRO A 110 -29.49 -37.63 29.82
C PRO A 110 -28.75 -37.86 31.15
N GLY A 111 -27.48 -37.45 31.24
CA GLY A 111 -26.69 -37.48 32.49
C GLY A 111 -27.01 -36.35 33.48
N GLY A 112 -28.08 -35.59 33.27
CA GLY A 112 -28.52 -34.48 34.13
C GLY A 112 -27.71 -33.18 33.99
N GLN A 113 -26.62 -33.15 33.20
CA GLN A 113 -25.87 -31.93 32.96
C GLN A 113 -26.71 -30.89 32.22
N LYS A 114 -26.57 -29.62 32.62
CA LYS A 114 -27.25 -28.47 32.02
C LYS A 114 -26.21 -27.51 31.43
N PHE A 115 -26.34 -27.16 30.16
CA PHE A 115 -25.53 -26.13 29.52
C PHE A 115 -26.43 -25.02 28.99
N VAL A 116 -25.96 -23.77 29.08
CA VAL A 116 -26.62 -22.60 28.51
C VAL A 116 -25.64 -21.95 27.55
N HIS A 117 -26.07 -21.65 26.32
CA HIS A 117 -25.27 -20.90 25.36
C HIS A 117 -26.06 -19.69 24.87
N CYS A 118 -25.55 -18.50 25.17
CA CYS A 118 -26.31 -17.26 24.98
C CYS A 118 -26.48 -16.88 23.50
N GLY A 119 -25.60 -17.35 22.62
CA GLY A 119 -25.27 -16.60 21.41
C GLY A 119 -24.75 -15.21 21.80
N ASP A 120 -25.12 -14.20 21.01
CA ASP A 120 -25.03 -12.80 21.42
C ASP A 120 -26.37 -12.37 22.05
N PHE A 121 -26.31 -11.65 23.17
CA PHE A 121 -27.50 -11.40 23.99
C PHE A 121 -27.44 -10.07 24.76
N ARG A 122 -28.61 -9.43 24.96
CA ARG A 122 -28.79 -8.29 25.86
C ARG A 122 -29.62 -8.73 27.07
N PHE A 123 -28.96 -9.00 28.19
CA PHE A 123 -29.67 -9.27 29.44
C PHE A 123 -30.58 -8.09 29.81
N HIS A 124 -31.84 -8.40 30.11
CA HIS A 124 -32.84 -7.42 30.55
C HIS A 124 -33.60 -8.00 31.74
N GLY A 125 -34.06 -7.15 32.66
CA GLY A 125 -34.69 -7.57 33.93
C GLY A 125 -35.80 -8.61 33.77
N ARG A 126 -36.57 -8.56 32.67
CA ARG A 126 -37.63 -9.54 32.32
C ARG A 126 -37.14 -10.99 32.27
N MET A 127 -35.89 -11.23 31.87
CA MET A 127 -35.30 -12.58 31.80
C MET A 127 -35.19 -13.26 33.18
N ARG A 128 -35.24 -12.49 34.27
CA ARG A 128 -35.27 -13.03 35.64
C ARG A 128 -36.57 -13.77 35.96
N ALA A 129 -37.64 -13.48 35.23
CA ALA A 129 -38.95 -14.11 35.34
C ALA A 129 -39.17 -15.23 34.31
N ASP A 130 -38.21 -15.50 33.42
CA ASP A 130 -38.31 -16.60 32.46
C ASP A 130 -38.15 -17.96 33.17
N ALA A 131 -39.18 -18.79 33.07
CA ALA A 131 -39.23 -20.08 33.75
C ALA A 131 -38.16 -21.07 33.25
N HIS A 132 -37.76 -20.98 31.97
CA HIS A 132 -36.78 -21.89 31.37
C HIS A 132 -35.36 -21.51 31.78
N LEU A 133 -35.02 -20.21 31.78
CA LEU A 133 -33.76 -19.71 32.35
C LEU A 133 -33.67 -20.02 33.85
N ALA A 134 -34.76 -19.86 34.60
CA ALA A 134 -34.82 -20.22 36.03
C ALA A 134 -34.53 -21.71 36.25
N MET A 135 -35.13 -22.62 35.46
CA MET A 135 -34.82 -24.06 35.50
C MET A 135 -33.36 -24.39 35.14
N PHE A 136 -32.65 -23.49 34.46
CA PHE A 136 -31.26 -23.64 34.05
C PHE A 136 -30.23 -22.95 34.97
N GLN A 137 -30.65 -22.32 36.07
CA GLN A 137 -29.72 -21.89 37.15
C GLN A 137 -28.88 -23.05 37.68
N ARG A 138 -27.68 -22.76 38.21
CA ARG A 138 -26.65 -23.76 38.59
C ARG A 138 -26.24 -24.66 37.40
N ALA A 139 -26.14 -24.08 36.20
CA ALA A 139 -25.70 -24.78 35.00
C ALA A 139 -24.25 -25.31 35.10
N THR A 140 -24.00 -26.47 34.49
CA THR A 140 -22.69 -27.14 34.37
C THR A 140 -21.70 -26.31 33.55
N ALA A 141 -22.19 -25.51 32.59
CA ALA A 141 -21.47 -24.36 32.05
C ALA A 141 -22.43 -23.32 31.49
N LEU A 142 -22.04 -22.04 31.58
CA LEU A 142 -22.64 -20.92 30.87
C LEU A 142 -21.66 -20.44 29.80
N TYR A 143 -22.04 -20.56 28.53
CA TYR A 143 -21.33 -20.01 27.39
C TYR A 143 -21.86 -18.60 27.15
N LEU A 144 -21.00 -17.61 27.37
CA LEU A 144 -21.39 -16.21 27.61
C LEU A 144 -20.81 -15.29 26.54
N ASP A 145 -21.64 -14.41 25.97
CA ASP A 145 -21.20 -13.25 25.19
C ASP A 145 -20.24 -12.42 26.03
N THR A 146 -19.03 -12.21 25.51
CA THR A 146 -18.00 -11.40 26.18
C THR A 146 -17.53 -10.22 25.34
N THR A 147 -18.30 -9.81 24.34
CA THR A 147 -18.06 -8.67 23.44
C THR A 147 -17.69 -7.41 24.21
N TYR A 148 -18.49 -7.06 25.22
CA TYR A 148 -18.28 -5.88 26.06
C TYR A 148 -17.85 -6.21 27.49
N CYS A 149 -17.09 -7.30 27.68
CA CYS A 149 -16.59 -7.74 28.99
C CYS A 149 -15.41 -6.87 29.53
N GLN A 150 -15.60 -5.56 29.67
CA GLN A 150 -14.68 -4.64 30.37
C GLN A 150 -15.47 -3.54 31.13
N PRO A 151 -15.07 -3.12 32.34
CA PRO A 151 -15.85 -2.20 33.20
C PRO A 151 -16.21 -0.82 32.62
N ASN A 152 -15.54 -0.39 31.56
CA ASN A 152 -15.80 0.87 30.85
C ASN A 152 -16.95 0.77 29.82
N HIS A 153 -17.39 -0.45 29.43
CA HIS A 153 -18.54 -0.64 28.56
C HIS A 153 -19.84 -0.62 29.36
N LEU A 154 -20.38 0.58 29.50
CA LEU A 154 -21.67 0.88 30.09
C LEU A 154 -22.55 1.51 29.01
N PHE A 155 -23.78 1.04 28.87
CA PHE A 155 -24.74 1.50 27.87
C PHE A 155 -26.07 1.85 28.57
N PRO A 156 -26.88 2.77 28.02
CA PRO A 156 -28.28 2.87 28.41
C PRO A 156 -29.03 1.57 28.10
N LEU A 157 -30.26 1.46 28.60
CA LEU A 157 -31.23 0.45 28.18
C LEU A 157 -31.55 0.62 26.68
N GLN A 158 -31.98 -0.45 26.03
CA GLN A 158 -32.41 -0.40 24.62
C GLN A 158 -33.59 0.56 24.46
N GLU A 159 -34.48 0.56 25.45
CA GLU A 159 -35.70 1.35 25.55
C GLU A 159 -35.40 2.85 25.66
N GLU A 160 -34.44 3.25 26.52
CA GLU A 160 -34.00 4.65 26.67
C GLU A 160 -33.39 5.21 25.38
N ALA A 161 -32.60 4.38 24.68
CA ALA A 161 -31.98 4.78 23.42
C ALA A 161 -32.97 4.79 22.24
N VAL A 162 -34.00 3.94 22.24
CA VAL A 162 -35.12 3.98 21.28
C VAL A 162 -35.98 5.22 21.51
N GLU A 163 -36.37 5.48 22.76
CA GLU A 163 -37.15 6.67 23.15
C GLU A 163 -36.42 7.95 22.75
N TYR A 164 -35.10 8.06 23.03
CA TYR A 164 -34.31 9.21 22.59
C TYR A 164 -34.38 9.42 21.08
N VAL A 165 -34.23 8.36 20.27
CA VAL A 165 -34.27 8.51 18.79
C VAL A 165 -35.66 8.95 18.34
N ALA A 166 -36.72 8.31 18.81
CA ALA A 166 -38.09 8.62 18.42
C ALA A 166 -38.52 10.02 18.86
N ALA A 167 -38.21 10.42 20.10
CA ALA A 167 -38.48 11.76 20.61
C ALA A 167 -37.64 12.84 19.89
N THR A 168 -36.37 12.56 19.57
CA THR A 168 -35.50 13.48 18.84
C THR A 168 -35.98 13.69 17.40
N LEU A 169 -36.35 12.61 16.69
CA LEU A 169 -36.91 12.71 15.34
C LEU A 169 -38.24 13.47 15.36
N HIS A 170 -39.17 13.08 16.22
CA HIS A 170 -40.47 13.76 16.34
C HIS A 170 -40.28 15.26 16.61
N LYS A 171 -39.40 15.64 17.55
CA LYS A 171 -39.08 17.05 17.85
C LYS A 171 -38.54 17.77 16.62
N LEU A 172 -37.48 17.24 15.99
CA LEU A 172 -36.84 17.86 14.81
C LEU A 172 -37.77 17.94 13.59
N MET A 173 -38.75 17.04 13.49
CA MET A 173 -39.83 17.09 12.49
C MET A 173 -40.83 18.22 12.81
N GLN A 174 -41.28 18.38 14.06
CA GLN A 174 -42.14 19.51 14.44
C GLN A 174 -41.42 20.85 14.29
N GLU A 175 -40.12 20.91 14.61
CA GLU A 175 -39.28 22.09 14.37
C GLU A 175 -39.18 22.40 12.88
N ALA A 176 -38.90 21.40 12.01
CA ALA A 176 -38.87 21.60 10.56
C ALA A 176 -40.23 22.07 9.99
N ILE A 177 -41.35 21.55 10.49
CA ILE A 177 -42.70 21.98 10.10
C ILE A 177 -42.99 23.43 10.51
N ALA A 178 -42.55 23.85 11.71
CA ALA A 178 -42.70 25.22 12.19
C ALA A 178 -41.75 26.21 11.49
N GLU A 179 -40.56 25.75 11.09
CA GLU A 179 -39.54 26.50 10.33
C GLU A 179 -39.87 26.57 8.81
N GLY A 180 -40.78 25.72 8.32
CA GLY A 180 -41.20 25.66 6.91
C GLY A 180 -40.23 24.92 5.98
N ILE A 181 -39.30 24.14 6.53
CA ILE A 181 -38.19 23.50 5.81
C ILE A 181 -38.39 21.99 5.59
N ARG A 182 -37.83 21.47 4.51
CA ARG A 182 -37.88 20.07 4.11
C ARG A 182 -36.66 19.31 4.63
N ARG A 183 -36.72 18.89 5.91
CA ARG A 183 -35.64 18.16 6.60
C ARG A 183 -35.63 16.66 6.26
N LEU A 184 -34.48 16.14 5.80
CA LEU A 184 -34.26 14.72 5.50
C LEU A 184 -33.70 13.98 6.73
N PHE A 185 -34.34 12.89 7.13
CA PHE A 185 -33.92 12.05 8.27
C PHE A 185 -33.34 10.72 7.79
N LEU A 186 -32.11 10.41 8.17
CA LEU A 186 -31.38 9.22 7.74
C LEU A 186 -31.06 8.30 8.93
N ILE A 187 -31.65 7.12 9.01
CA ILE A 187 -31.44 6.17 10.12
C ILE A 187 -30.50 5.05 9.68
N ALA A 188 -29.29 5.00 10.23
CA ALA A 188 -28.33 3.94 9.90
C ALA A 188 -28.70 2.60 10.58
N THR A 189 -28.77 1.53 9.79
CA THR A 189 -29.05 0.17 10.26
C THR A 189 -28.07 -0.86 9.70
N TYR A 190 -27.96 -2.00 10.39
CA TYR A 190 -27.32 -3.22 9.88
C TYR A 190 -28.36 -4.05 9.10
N VAL A 191 -28.01 -5.31 8.78
CA VAL A 191 -28.93 -6.27 8.15
C VAL A 191 -30.19 -6.48 9.02
N ILE A 192 -30.00 -6.76 10.31
CA ILE A 192 -31.02 -6.82 11.38
C ILE A 192 -30.40 -6.34 12.71
N GLY A 193 -31.21 -5.94 13.68
CA GLY A 193 -30.82 -5.54 15.06
C GLY A 193 -31.38 -4.19 15.53
N LYS A 194 -31.84 -3.34 14.61
CA LYS A 194 -32.28 -1.95 14.89
C LYS A 194 -33.78 -1.73 14.76
N GLU A 195 -34.55 -2.78 14.48
CA GLU A 195 -35.93 -2.64 14.00
C GLU A 195 -36.88 -2.05 15.05
N ARG A 196 -36.59 -2.21 16.36
CA ARG A 196 -37.29 -1.49 17.45
C ARG A 196 -37.22 0.03 17.32
N VAL A 197 -36.08 0.57 16.85
CA VAL A 197 -35.89 2.01 16.61
C VAL A 197 -36.83 2.46 15.48
N LEU A 198 -36.93 1.66 14.41
CA LEU A 198 -37.79 1.97 13.27
C LEU A 198 -39.26 1.97 13.68
N VAL A 199 -39.69 1.00 14.49
CA VAL A 199 -41.09 0.85 14.97
C VAL A 199 -41.51 2.04 15.82
N GLU A 200 -40.75 2.43 16.86
CA GLU A 200 -41.14 3.58 17.67
C GLU A 200 -40.99 4.91 16.91
N VAL A 201 -40.07 5.02 15.94
CA VAL A 201 -40.02 6.19 15.03
C VAL A 201 -41.31 6.29 14.22
N HIS A 202 -41.75 5.22 13.56
CA HIS A 202 -43.06 5.20 12.85
C HIS A 202 -44.20 5.58 13.80
N ARG A 203 -44.30 4.88 14.94
CA ARG A 203 -45.38 5.03 15.93
C ARG A 203 -45.43 6.43 16.56
N ARG A 204 -44.27 7.08 16.75
CA ARG A 204 -44.16 8.43 17.33
C ARG A 204 -44.30 9.54 16.30
N CYS A 205 -43.82 9.34 15.08
CA CYS A 205 -43.74 10.38 14.06
C CYS A 205 -44.92 10.35 13.07
N GLY A 206 -45.71 9.27 13.04
CA GLY A 206 -46.88 9.14 12.17
C GLY A 206 -46.55 9.07 10.68
N CYS A 207 -45.35 8.59 10.33
CA CYS A 207 -44.81 8.61 8.98
C CYS A 207 -44.37 7.23 8.49
N LYS A 208 -44.41 7.01 7.17
CA LYS A 208 -43.78 5.84 6.53
C LYS A 208 -42.26 6.00 6.51
N LEU A 209 -41.52 4.90 6.58
CA LEU A 209 -40.06 4.90 6.41
C LEU A 209 -39.68 4.32 5.04
N PHE A 210 -38.81 5.02 4.30
CA PHE A 210 -38.22 4.47 3.08
C PHE A 210 -37.20 3.39 3.44
N VAL A 211 -37.31 2.23 2.79
CA VAL A 211 -36.38 1.11 2.90
C VAL A 211 -36.03 0.61 1.50
N PRO A 212 -34.75 0.37 1.18
CA PRO A 212 -34.39 -0.32 -0.06
C PRO A 212 -35.03 -1.71 -0.14
N GLU A 213 -35.42 -2.15 -1.34
CA GLU A 213 -36.08 -3.43 -1.63
C GLU A 213 -35.50 -4.62 -0.84
N ARG A 214 -34.18 -4.84 -0.93
CA ARG A 214 -33.49 -5.91 -0.18
C ARG A 214 -33.57 -5.81 1.34
N LYS A 215 -33.73 -4.60 1.91
CA LYS A 215 -33.96 -4.41 3.36
C LYS A 215 -35.41 -4.72 3.71
N TYR A 216 -36.35 -4.31 2.85
CA TYR A 216 -37.78 -4.62 2.99
C TYR A 216 -38.06 -6.13 2.93
N GLU A 217 -37.47 -6.86 1.98
CA GLU A 217 -37.54 -8.34 1.90
C GLU A 217 -37.09 -9.01 3.22
N ILE A 218 -35.92 -8.64 3.72
CA ILE A 218 -35.34 -9.18 4.96
C ILE A 218 -36.21 -8.84 6.18
N MET A 219 -36.86 -7.68 6.19
CA MET A 219 -37.76 -7.27 7.26
C MET A 219 -39.12 -8.00 7.21
N ARG A 220 -39.62 -8.39 6.03
CA ARG A 220 -40.81 -9.25 5.90
C ARG A 220 -40.60 -10.65 6.50
N CYS A 221 -39.37 -11.16 6.55
CA CYS A 221 -39.06 -12.46 7.20
C CYS A 221 -39.32 -12.51 8.71
N LEU A 222 -39.51 -11.34 9.36
CA LEU A 222 -39.61 -11.23 10.82
C LEU A 222 -41.00 -11.60 11.37
N GLU A 223 -42.05 -11.51 10.55
CA GLU A 223 -43.46 -11.83 10.91
C GLU A 223 -43.88 -11.29 12.29
N TRP A 224 -43.75 -9.98 12.48
CA TRP A 224 -44.32 -9.30 13.65
C TRP A 224 -45.85 -9.16 13.48
N PRO A 225 -46.69 -9.85 14.29
CA PRO A 225 -48.14 -9.95 14.02
C PRO A 225 -48.88 -8.61 14.17
N ASP A 226 -48.37 -7.72 15.02
CA ASP A 226 -49.01 -6.46 15.40
C ASP A 226 -48.59 -5.27 14.52
N LEU A 227 -47.92 -5.51 13.38
CA LEU A 227 -47.33 -4.46 12.54
C LEU A 227 -47.66 -4.64 11.06
N ASP A 228 -48.34 -3.64 10.49
CA ASP A 228 -48.56 -3.53 9.06
C ASP A 228 -47.29 -3.00 8.36
N PHE A 229 -46.61 -3.88 7.61
CA PHE A 229 -45.40 -3.53 6.86
C PHE A 229 -45.67 -2.68 5.62
N GLU A 230 -46.90 -2.63 5.12
CA GLU A 230 -47.29 -1.82 3.95
C GLU A 230 -47.80 -0.44 4.39
N ASP A 231 -48.29 -0.28 5.63
CA ASP A 231 -48.40 1.03 6.26
C ASP A 231 -47.05 1.59 6.75
N MET A 232 -46.26 0.78 7.45
CA MET A 232 -45.02 1.28 8.08
C MET A 232 -43.91 1.67 7.08
N PHE A 233 -43.83 1.03 5.91
CA PHE A 233 -42.70 1.17 4.99
C PHE A 233 -43.11 1.60 3.58
N THR A 234 -42.14 2.13 2.84
CA THR A 234 -42.25 2.42 1.40
C THR A 234 -40.97 2.03 0.65
N LEU A 235 -41.14 1.57 -0.60
CA LEU A 235 -40.05 1.37 -1.56
C LEU A 235 -39.80 2.60 -2.45
N ASP A 236 -40.68 3.61 -2.39
CA ASP A 236 -40.47 4.89 -3.07
C ASP A 236 -39.73 5.88 -2.13
N PRO A 237 -38.50 6.32 -2.47
CA PRO A 237 -37.76 7.31 -1.70
C PRO A 237 -38.31 8.74 -1.82
N LYS A 238 -39.37 8.98 -2.59
CA LYS A 238 -40.06 10.29 -2.66
C LYS A 238 -41.34 10.36 -1.83
N ALA A 239 -41.83 9.22 -1.32
CA ALA A 239 -43.06 9.13 -0.53
C ALA A 239 -42.88 9.51 0.96
N THR A 240 -41.66 9.81 1.40
CA THR A 240 -41.33 10.22 2.77
C THR A 240 -39.98 10.97 2.77
N LEU A 241 -39.61 11.58 3.91
CA LEU A 241 -38.27 12.09 4.18
C LEU A 241 -37.60 11.37 5.38
N VAL A 242 -38.11 10.19 5.78
CA VAL A 242 -37.49 9.34 6.83
C VAL A 242 -36.95 8.06 6.19
N HIS A 243 -35.64 8.01 5.95
CA HIS A 243 -34.99 6.99 5.13
C HIS A 243 -34.09 6.07 5.98
N VAL A 244 -34.29 4.76 5.84
CA VAL A 244 -33.43 3.73 6.45
C VAL A 244 -32.27 3.46 5.52
N THR A 245 -31.04 3.64 6.03
CA THR A 245 -29.82 3.58 5.21
C THR A 245 -28.76 2.65 5.80
N GLY A 246 -27.81 2.25 4.96
CA GLY A 246 -26.60 1.57 5.40
C GLY A 246 -25.62 2.56 6.05
N TRP A 247 -24.86 2.08 7.03
CA TRP A 247 -23.89 2.87 7.81
C TRP A 247 -22.98 3.79 6.99
N GLY A 248 -22.48 3.30 5.85
CA GLY A 248 -21.60 4.07 4.97
C GLY A 248 -22.20 5.37 4.43
N MET A 249 -23.52 5.56 4.46
CA MET A 249 -24.14 6.84 4.11
C MET A 249 -23.78 7.94 5.13
N LEU A 250 -23.82 7.60 6.43
CA LEU A 250 -23.61 8.58 7.51
C LEU A 250 -22.14 8.73 7.92
N GLY A 251 -21.30 7.72 7.72
CA GLY A 251 -19.90 7.79 8.11
C GLY A 251 -19.18 6.45 8.14
N GLU A 252 -17.94 6.49 8.64
CA GLU A 252 -17.02 5.36 8.70
C GLU A 252 -16.40 5.25 10.10
N THR A 253 -16.11 4.03 10.56
CA THR A 253 -15.68 3.73 11.95
C THR A 253 -14.26 3.19 12.03
N PHE A 254 -13.25 4.07 12.00
CA PHE A 254 -11.92 3.78 12.56
C PHE A 254 -11.07 5.06 12.72
N PRO A 255 -10.34 5.27 13.84
CA PRO A 255 -10.48 4.59 15.13
C PRO A 255 -11.72 5.07 15.93
N PHE A 256 -12.34 6.16 15.49
CA PHE A 256 -13.63 6.68 15.98
C PHE A 256 -14.60 6.81 14.80
N PHE A 257 -15.89 7.04 15.07
CA PHE A 257 -16.83 7.40 14.01
C PHE A 257 -16.46 8.76 13.38
N LYS A 258 -16.37 8.81 12.06
CA LYS A 258 -16.17 10.03 11.26
C LYS A 258 -17.41 10.23 10.36
N PRO A 259 -18.20 11.30 10.58
CA PRO A 259 -19.33 11.63 9.71
C PRO A 259 -18.90 11.86 8.26
N ALA A 260 -19.72 11.39 7.32
CA ALA A 260 -19.56 11.59 5.89
C ALA A 260 -20.47 12.75 5.41
N PHE A 261 -20.37 13.92 6.05
CA PHE A 261 -21.28 15.05 5.83
C PHE A 261 -21.57 15.31 4.35
N SER A 262 -20.56 15.43 3.48
CA SER A 262 -20.78 15.74 2.06
C SER A 262 -21.40 14.61 1.23
N ARG A 263 -21.44 13.38 1.74
CA ARG A 263 -22.24 12.27 1.20
C ARG A 263 -23.71 12.41 1.60
N MET A 264 -23.98 12.90 2.80
CA MET A 264 -25.33 13.23 3.29
C MET A 264 -25.87 14.49 2.61
N GLU A 265 -25.07 15.54 2.48
CA GLU A 265 -25.42 16.80 1.79
C GLU A 265 -25.78 16.52 0.31
N SER A 266 -25.01 15.69 -0.39
CA SER A 266 -25.34 15.25 -1.76
C SER A 266 -26.69 14.53 -1.83
N TYR A 267 -26.94 13.57 -0.93
CA TYR A 267 -28.19 12.82 -0.91
C TYR A 267 -29.40 13.67 -0.44
N CYS A 268 -29.14 14.73 0.33
CA CYS A 268 -30.14 15.75 0.69
C CYS A 268 -30.62 16.52 -0.54
N ALA A 269 -29.67 16.98 -1.37
CA ALA A 269 -29.97 17.63 -2.64
C ALA A 269 -30.72 16.70 -3.61
N ASP A 270 -30.30 15.43 -3.73
CA ASP A 270 -30.98 14.43 -4.57
C ASP A 270 -32.48 14.25 -4.22
N MET A 271 -32.83 14.37 -2.94
CA MET A 271 -34.21 14.24 -2.43
C MET A 271 -34.98 15.58 -2.42
N GLY A 272 -34.34 16.69 -2.82
CA GLY A 272 -34.91 18.03 -2.74
C GLY A 272 -35.26 18.40 -1.30
N ALA A 273 -34.30 18.27 -0.39
CA ALA A 273 -34.40 18.60 1.03
C ALA A 273 -33.38 19.68 1.40
N ASP A 274 -33.73 20.56 2.34
CA ASP A 274 -32.96 21.75 2.70
C ASP A 274 -31.81 21.43 3.68
N ASP A 275 -32.05 20.50 4.61
CA ASP A 275 -31.06 20.03 5.59
C ASP A 275 -31.25 18.54 5.93
N VAL A 276 -30.24 17.91 6.55
CA VAL A 276 -30.18 16.45 6.76
C VAL A 276 -29.70 16.04 8.16
N VAL A 277 -30.48 15.19 8.82
CA VAL A 277 -30.22 14.64 10.15
C VAL A 277 -29.99 13.13 10.10
N GLY A 278 -28.76 12.70 10.33
CA GLY A 278 -28.36 11.31 10.46
C GLY A 278 -28.44 10.79 11.90
N ILE A 279 -29.02 9.60 12.10
CA ILE A 279 -29.01 8.87 13.37
C ILE A 279 -28.13 7.62 13.25
N VAL A 280 -27.17 7.48 14.17
CA VAL A 280 -26.27 6.31 14.26
C VAL A 280 -26.48 5.61 15.60
N PRO A 281 -27.39 4.60 15.68
CA PRO A 281 -27.65 3.85 16.90
C PRO A 281 -26.61 2.72 17.09
N THR A 282 -25.66 2.88 18.00
CA THR A 282 -24.55 1.92 18.19
C THR A 282 -23.84 1.97 19.55
N GLY A 283 -23.51 0.80 20.11
CA GLY A 283 -22.61 0.69 21.27
C GLY A 283 -21.15 1.07 20.97
N TRP A 284 -20.74 1.04 19.69
CA TRP A 284 -19.34 1.21 19.27
C TRP A 284 -18.79 2.64 19.44
N THR A 285 -19.64 3.64 19.66
CA THR A 285 -19.25 5.05 19.80
C THR A 285 -19.01 5.50 21.24
N TYR A 286 -19.17 4.62 22.24
CA TYR A 286 -19.21 5.04 23.64
C TYR A 286 -17.93 4.74 24.43
N GLN A 287 -17.33 5.79 24.99
CA GLN A 287 -16.39 5.71 26.11
C GLN A 287 -16.72 6.83 27.11
N MET A 288 -16.89 6.48 28.39
CA MET A 288 -17.41 7.35 29.46
C MET A 288 -16.59 8.65 29.67
N LYS A 289 -17.09 9.80 29.19
CA LYS A 289 -16.71 11.15 29.69
C LYS A 289 -17.76 12.27 29.56
N ARG A 290 -18.96 12.05 28.98
CA ARG A 290 -20.03 13.08 28.88
C ARG A 290 -21.42 12.47 29.07
N ALA A 291 -22.30 13.22 29.73
CA ALA A 291 -23.65 12.80 30.11
C ALA A 291 -24.73 13.06 29.03
N ALA A 292 -24.34 13.37 27.79
CA ALA A 292 -25.25 13.66 26.69
C ALA A 292 -24.77 12.97 25.41
N PHE A 293 -25.70 12.51 24.57
CA PHE A 293 -25.38 11.82 23.33
C PHE A 293 -24.78 12.79 22.31
N PRO A 294 -23.58 12.52 21.76
CA PRO A 294 -22.86 13.50 20.97
C PRO A 294 -23.47 13.71 19.58
N VAL A 295 -23.98 14.91 19.35
CA VAL A 295 -24.32 15.43 18.02
C VAL A 295 -23.07 16.04 17.38
N ARG A 296 -22.93 15.89 16.06
CA ARG A 296 -21.89 16.55 15.24
C ARG A 296 -22.54 17.20 14.03
N SER A 297 -22.15 18.43 13.72
CA SER A 297 -22.73 19.22 12.63
C SER A 297 -21.65 19.76 11.69
N LYS A 298 -21.96 19.88 10.40
CA LYS A 298 -21.22 20.68 9.41
C LYS A 298 -22.17 21.04 8.27
N GLY A 299 -22.20 22.30 7.85
CA GLY A 299 -23.17 22.76 6.84
C GLY A 299 -24.60 22.50 7.32
N GLY A 300 -25.48 22.13 6.39
CA GLY A 300 -26.83 21.64 6.68
C GLY A 300 -26.90 20.16 7.10
N ALA A 301 -25.78 19.55 7.51
CA ALA A 301 -25.74 18.13 7.87
C ALA A 301 -25.40 17.90 9.36
N HIS A 302 -26.27 17.17 10.04
CA HIS A 302 -26.21 16.84 11.46
C HIS A 302 -26.16 15.32 11.66
N VAL A 303 -25.38 14.83 12.64
CA VAL A 303 -25.33 13.40 12.99
C VAL A 303 -25.40 13.21 14.51
N HIS A 304 -26.42 12.50 14.97
CA HIS A 304 -26.59 12.05 16.35
C HIS A 304 -25.97 10.66 16.53
N LEU A 305 -24.99 10.54 17.43
CA LEU A 305 -24.41 9.25 17.83
C LEU A 305 -25.10 8.76 19.10
N VAL A 306 -25.94 7.72 18.98
CA VAL A 306 -26.78 7.22 20.09
C VAL A 306 -26.23 5.88 20.58
N PRO A 307 -25.90 5.71 21.88
CA PRO A 307 -25.21 4.52 22.41
C PRO A 307 -26.10 3.26 22.55
N TYR A 308 -26.91 2.93 21.53
CA TYR A 308 -27.77 1.74 21.48
C TYR A 308 -26.94 0.46 21.21
N SER A 309 -26.97 -0.51 22.14
CA SER A 309 -26.26 -1.79 22.03
C SER A 309 -27.20 -2.99 22.17
N GLU A 310 -27.18 -3.88 21.17
CA GLU A 310 -27.79 -5.21 21.15
C GLU A 310 -27.06 -6.25 22.02
N HIS A 311 -25.91 -5.91 22.60
CA HIS A 311 -25.15 -6.77 23.50
C HIS A 311 -25.14 -6.20 24.93
N SER A 312 -25.08 -7.10 25.91
CA SER A 312 -24.96 -6.79 27.34
C SER A 312 -23.74 -5.93 27.67
N SER A 313 -23.96 -4.86 28.44
CA SER A 313 -22.89 -4.11 29.12
C SER A 313 -22.20 -4.98 30.18
N PHE A 314 -21.05 -4.51 30.67
CA PHE A 314 -20.32 -5.23 31.71
C PHE A 314 -21.12 -5.47 32.99
N ALA A 315 -21.95 -4.50 33.40
CA ALA A 315 -22.82 -4.63 34.57
C ALA A 315 -23.90 -5.70 34.37
N GLU A 316 -24.57 -5.68 33.22
CA GLU A 316 -25.58 -6.68 32.82
C GLU A 316 -25.00 -8.10 32.71
N LEU A 317 -23.77 -8.24 32.18
CA LEU A 317 -23.06 -9.52 32.17
C LEU A 317 -22.81 -10.05 33.59
N GLN A 318 -22.38 -9.19 34.52
CA GLN A 318 -22.21 -9.58 35.93
C GLN A 318 -23.55 -9.92 36.60
N GLU A 319 -24.63 -9.20 36.30
CA GLU A 319 -25.96 -9.52 36.79
C GLU A 319 -26.49 -10.85 36.26
N TYR A 320 -26.30 -11.14 34.97
CA TYR A 320 -26.75 -12.40 34.39
C TYR A 320 -25.98 -13.60 34.94
N VAL A 321 -24.66 -13.50 35.09
CA VAL A 321 -23.88 -14.56 35.75
C VAL A 321 -24.29 -14.71 37.22
N ARG A 322 -24.59 -13.62 37.93
CA ARG A 322 -25.13 -13.64 39.31
C ARG A 322 -26.51 -14.29 39.40
N PHE A 323 -27.35 -14.16 38.36
CA PHE A 323 -28.66 -14.80 38.27
C PHE A 323 -28.53 -16.30 37.94
N MET A 324 -27.72 -16.66 36.94
CA MET A 324 -27.56 -18.05 36.50
C MET A 324 -26.71 -18.91 37.45
N ARG A 325 -25.81 -18.29 38.23
CA ARG A 325 -24.91 -18.93 39.21
C ARG A 325 -24.26 -20.22 38.69
N PRO A 326 -23.60 -20.21 37.50
CA PRO A 326 -23.10 -21.44 36.88
C PRO A 326 -21.86 -21.99 37.59
N ALA A 327 -21.57 -23.28 37.42
CA ALA A 327 -20.36 -23.90 37.93
C ALA A 327 -19.08 -23.42 37.19
N LYS A 328 -19.22 -22.96 35.94
CA LYS A 328 -18.18 -22.24 35.18
C LYS A 328 -18.78 -21.36 34.08
N VAL A 329 -18.05 -20.31 33.72
CA VAL A 329 -18.30 -19.50 32.50
C VAL A 329 -17.32 -19.92 31.41
N VAL A 330 -17.78 -19.94 30.15
CA VAL A 330 -16.98 -20.14 28.94
C VAL A 330 -17.20 -18.92 28.05
N PRO A 331 -16.23 -17.99 27.93
CA PRO A 331 -16.35 -16.84 27.03
C PRO A 331 -16.46 -17.30 25.57
N THR A 332 -17.42 -16.75 24.82
CA THR A 332 -17.56 -17.01 23.38
C THR A 332 -16.66 -16.08 22.56
N VAL A 333 -16.39 -14.85 23.03
CA VAL A 333 -15.74 -13.78 22.26
C VAL A 333 -14.34 -13.44 22.80
N GLY A 334 -13.34 -13.40 21.89
CA GLY A 334 -12.02 -12.82 22.14
C GLY A 334 -10.92 -13.76 22.67
N VAL A 335 -11.18 -15.07 22.71
CA VAL A 335 -10.28 -16.11 23.28
C VAL A 335 -9.29 -16.70 22.26
N GLU A 336 -9.43 -16.42 20.96
CA GLU A 336 -8.56 -17.01 19.93
C GLU A 336 -7.24 -16.23 19.70
N GLY A 337 -6.17 -16.96 19.34
CA GLY A 337 -4.84 -16.43 19.05
C GLY A 337 -3.81 -16.60 20.18
N ASP A 338 -2.56 -16.20 19.93
CA ASP A 338 -1.41 -16.43 20.84
C ASP A 338 -1.58 -15.75 22.22
N ASP A 339 -2.36 -14.67 22.27
CA ASP A 339 -2.74 -13.93 23.49
C ASP A 339 -3.96 -14.52 24.23
N GLY A 340 -4.62 -15.53 23.64
CA GLY A 340 -5.95 -15.99 24.01
C GLY A 340 -6.08 -16.43 25.47
N GLU A 341 -5.07 -17.15 25.99
CA GLU A 341 -5.07 -17.58 27.38
C GLU A 341 -4.96 -16.40 28.37
N ARG A 342 -4.16 -15.36 28.05
CA ARG A 342 -4.06 -14.16 28.90
C ARG A 342 -5.39 -13.40 28.95
N LYS A 343 -6.09 -13.31 27.81
CA LYS A 343 -7.43 -12.68 27.70
C LYS A 343 -8.50 -13.47 28.44
N LEU A 344 -8.53 -14.79 28.25
CA LEU A 344 -9.42 -15.72 28.97
C LEU A 344 -9.22 -15.63 30.49
N ARG A 345 -7.95 -15.70 30.95
CA ARG A 345 -7.59 -15.51 32.37
C ARG A 345 -7.92 -14.11 32.89
N ALA A 346 -8.14 -13.11 32.04
CA ALA A 346 -8.60 -11.77 32.43
C ALA A 346 -10.12 -11.70 32.54
N GLN A 347 -10.86 -12.07 31.47
CA GLN A 347 -12.33 -12.13 31.45
C GLN A 347 -12.88 -12.93 32.64
N LEU A 348 -12.33 -14.12 32.91
CA LEU A 348 -12.79 -15.00 33.99
C LEU A 348 -12.57 -14.43 35.41
N ARG A 349 -11.67 -13.47 35.63
CA ARG A 349 -11.51 -12.83 36.96
C ARG A 349 -12.76 -12.05 37.37
N HIS A 350 -13.43 -11.40 36.43
CA HIS A 350 -14.63 -10.59 36.69
C HIS A 350 -15.82 -11.41 37.20
N PHE A 351 -15.86 -12.71 36.87
CA PHE A 351 -16.96 -13.62 37.21
C PHE A 351 -16.64 -14.60 38.34
N ARG A 352 -15.37 -14.74 38.77
CA ARG A 352 -14.91 -15.73 39.76
C ARG A 352 -15.72 -15.76 41.06
N HIS A 353 -16.24 -14.62 41.51
CA HIS A 353 -17.01 -14.46 42.75
C HIS A 353 -18.54 -14.64 42.57
N LEU A 354 -18.98 -14.99 41.36
CA LEU A 354 -20.39 -15.16 40.97
C LEU A 354 -20.73 -16.60 40.56
N LEU A 355 -19.73 -17.48 40.55
CA LEU A 355 -19.87 -18.91 40.25
C LEU A 355 -20.36 -19.68 41.48
N ASP A 356 -20.97 -20.85 41.24
CA ASP A 356 -21.36 -21.78 42.30
C ASP A 356 -20.13 -22.47 42.91
N ALA A 357 -19.86 -22.18 44.18
CA ALA A 357 -18.69 -22.68 44.91
C ALA A 357 -18.77 -24.17 45.28
N GLU A 358 -19.97 -24.76 45.28
CA GLU A 358 -20.18 -26.16 45.70
C GLU A 358 -19.98 -27.15 44.54
N GLY A 359 -20.07 -26.69 43.28
CA GLY A 359 -20.21 -27.55 42.10
C GLY A 359 -18.92 -27.96 41.36
N ALA A 360 -17.75 -27.35 41.63
CA ALA A 360 -16.53 -27.59 40.85
C ALA A 360 -15.25 -27.57 41.71
N GLY A 361 -14.65 -28.75 41.92
CA GLY A 361 -13.57 -28.93 42.90
C GLY A 361 -12.24 -28.22 42.61
N LYS A 362 -11.53 -27.82 43.69
CA LYS A 362 -10.16 -27.24 43.71
C LYS A 362 -9.18 -27.87 42.71
N ALA A 363 -9.23 -29.18 42.51
CA ALA A 363 -8.34 -29.93 41.62
C ALA A 363 -8.50 -29.56 40.13
N ALA A 364 -9.69 -29.18 39.66
CA ALA A 364 -9.89 -28.69 38.29
C ALA A 364 -9.38 -27.26 38.14
N PHE A 365 -9.64 -26.42 39.15
CA PHE A 365 -9.19 -25.02 39.20
C PHE A 365 -7.65 -24.90 39.17
N GLN A 366 -6.95 -25.75 39.94
CA GLN A 366 -5.48 -25.77 39.97
C GLN A 366 -4.85 -26.24 38.64
N ARG A 367 -5.43 -27.25 37.97
CA ARG A 367 -4.90 -27.80 36.71
C ARG A 367 -4.93 -26.82 35.53
N LEU A 368 -5.84 -25.85 35.54
CA LEU A 368 -6.00 -24.83 34.49
C LEU A 368 -5.14 -23.57 34.71
N TRP A 369 -4.48 -23.42 35.87
CA TRP A 369 -3.76 -22.19 36.22
C TRP A 369 -2.30 -22.41 36.68
N GLY A 370 -1.93 -23.62 37.09
CA GLY A 370 -0.65 -23.90 37.77
C GLY A 370 0.47 -24.47 36.90
N ARG A 371 1.15 -23.65 36.09
CA ARG A 371 2.61 -23.78 35.77
C ARG A 371 3.18 -22.64 34.90
N ALA A 372 3.36 -21.46 35.51
CA ALA A 372 4.39 -20.47 35.16
C ALA A 372 4.52 -19.53 36.37
N GLY A 373 5.74 -19.11 36.72
CA GLY A 373 5.99 -18.32 37.93
C GLY A 373 5.40 -16.91 37.85
N LEU A 374 4.99 -16.40 39.02
CA LEU A 374 4.93 -14.98 39.31
C LEU A 374 5.87 -14.78 40.49
N ASP A 375 7.03 -14.18 40.23
CA ASP A 375 7.83 -13.57 41.28
C ASP A 375 7.22 -12.18 41.55
N GLU A 376 6.92 -11.87 42.81
CA GLU A 376 6.47 -10.55 43.23
C GLU A 376 7.69 -9.66 43.48
N ASP A 377 7.70 -8.43 42.96
CA ASP A 377 8.62 -7.39 43.44
C ASP A 377 8.10 -5.97 43.19
N GLY A 378 8.57 -5.01 43.99
CA GLY A 378 8.79 -3.64 43.54
C GLY A 378 7.61 -2.65 43.59
N GLY A 379 6.56 -2.89 44.39
CA GLY A 379 5.53 -1.87 44.62
C GLY A 379 6.05 -0.70 45.46
N LYS A 380 6.39 0.45 44.83
CA LYS A 380 6.55 1.73 45.53
C LYS A 380 5.29 2.59 45.41
N SER A 381 4.75 2.96 46.56
CA SER A 381 3.63 3.89 46.73
C SER A 381 4.08 5.35 46.69
N ASP A 382 3.19 6.22 46.23
CA ASP A 382 2.98 7.53 46.85
C ASP A 382 1.48 7.68 47.15
N ALA A 383 1.13 8.43 48.20
CA ALA A 383 -0.21 8.39 48.79
C ALA A 383 -0.67 9.73 49.35
N GLN A 384 -1.99 9.97 49.28
CA GLN A 384 -2.79 10.90 50.09
C GLN A 384 -4.24 10.36 50.09
N ALA A 385 -4.80 9.97 51.24
CA ALA A 385 -5.48 10.82 52.23
C ALA A 385 -6.92 11.21 51.78
N ALA A 386 -8.00 11.11 52.58
CA ALA A 386 -8.24 10.62 53.96
C ALA A 386 -9.73 10.15 54.05
N GLY A 387 -10.35 9.68 55.14
CA GLY A 387 -9.96 9.44 56.54
C GLY A 387 -11.21 9.19 57.44
N ALA A 388 -10.99 8.80 58.71
CA ALA A 388 -11.98 8.54 59.79
C ALA A 388 -12.94 7.32 59.64
N GLY A 389 -13.28 6.58 60.72
CA GLY A 389 -12.70 6.60 62.08
C GLY A 389 -13.46 5.76 63.14
N SER A 390 -12.76 5.35 64.21
CA SER A 390 -13.24 4.79 65.52
C SER A 390 -14.01 3.44 65.49
N ASP A 391 -14.08 2.61 66.57
CA ASP A 391 -13.63 2.76 67.97
C ASP A 391 -13.32 1.41 68.68
N CYS A 392 -12.59 1.44 69.82
CA CYS A 392 -12.36 0.40 70.86
C CYS A 392 -11.84 -1.02 70.45
N GLY A 393 -11.14 -1.82 71.29
CA GLY A 393 -10.60 -1.64 72.66
C GLY A 393 -9.91 -2.94 73.20
N GLU A 394 -9.19 -2.85 74.33
CA GLU A 394 -8.69 -3.93 75.24
C GLU A 394 -7.57 -4.94 74.81
N ALA A 395 -6.32 -4.61 75.19
CA ALA A 395 -5.40 -5.31 76.13
C ALA A 395 -4.94 -6.81 76.02
N ALA A 396 -3.61 -6.96 75.87
CA ALA A 396 -2.64 -7.72 76.73
C ALA A 396 -2.27 -9.22 76.53
N ALA A 397 -1.09 -9.58 77.11
CA ALA A 397 -0.37 -10.89 77.21
C ALA A 397 0.28 -11.44 75.90
N GLU A 398 1.62 -11.45 75.73
CA GLU A 398 2.66 -12.41 76.25
C GLU A 398 2.69 -13.78 75.52
N ALA A 399 3.81 -14.48 75.22
CA ALA A 399 5.27 -14.24 75.20
C ALA A 399 5.91 -15.32 74.23
N ALA A 400 7.22 -15.60 74.05
CA ALA A 400 8.51 -15.25 74.69
C ALA A 400 9.71 -15.40 73.68
N ALA A 401 10.93 -15.72 74.18
CA ALA A 401 12.19 -15.98 73.43
C ALA A 401 12.37 -17.49 73.04
N VAL A 402 13.43 -18.00 72.37
CA VAL A 402 14.91 -18.02 72.62
C VAL A 402 15.60 -18.42 71.26
N ASP A 403 16.66 -17.75 70.75
CA ASP A 403 18.13 -17.92 70.98
C ASP A 403 18.71 -19.32 70.59
N ASN A 404 19.93 -19.57 70.07
CA ASN A 404 21.09 -18.75 69.61
C ASN A 404 22.07 -19.61 68.70
N ASP A 405 23.20 -19.03 68.24
CA ASP A 405 24.49 -19.68 67.80
C ASP A 405 24.57 -20.41 66.44
N THR A 406 25.72 -20.54 65.72
CA THR A 406 27.17 -20.23 65.98
C THR A 406 27.98 -19.82 64.69
N VAL A 407 29.29 -19.47 64.80
CA VAL A 407 30.17 -18.85 63.75
C VAL A 407 31.62 -19.42 63.77
N PRO A 408 32.26 -19.88 62.65
CA PRO A 408 33.19 -19.10 61.75
C PRO A 408 32.89 -19.33 60.22
N ILE A 409 33.49 -18.72 59.16
CA ILE A 409 34.72 -17.96 58.80
C ILE A 409 35.88 -18.78 58.12
N SER A 410 36.44 -18.20 57.03
CA SER A 410 37.72 -18.43 56.25
C SER A 410 37.60 -19.06 54.84
N SER A 411 38.43 -18.78 53.81
CA SER A 411 39.29 -17.61 53.47
C SER A 411 39.91 -17.66 52.03
N ASP A 412 40.11 -16.49 51.41
CA ASP A 412 41.16 -16.02 50.45
C ASP A 412 41.62 -16.81 49.18
N ASP A 413 41.17 -16.32 48.01
CA ASP A 413 41.91 -15.66 46.89
C ASP A 413 43.18 -16.22 46.15
N SER A 414 43.25 -15.86 44.84
CA SER A 414 44.43 -15.57 43.98
C SER A 414 45.12 -16.62 43.05
N ASN A 415 44.79 -16.49 41.74
CA ASN A 415 45.72 -16.26 40.58
C ASN A 415 46.69 -17.35 40.01
N ARG A 416 46.87 -17.34 38.66
CA ARG A 416 47.83 -18.08 37.78
C ARG A 416 47.57 -19.61 37.64
N GLY A 417 48.02 -20.32 36.58
CA GLY A 417 48.58 -19.90 35.29
C GLY A 417 49.42 -21.00 34.58
N CYS A 418 49.15 -21.27 33.29
CA CYS A 418 49.94 -22.06 32.31
C CYS A 418 50.02 -23.62 32.40
N GLY A 419 49.63 -24.30 31.29
CA GLY A 419 50.07 -25.65 30.88
C GLY A 419 49.38 -26.87 31.55
N GLY A 420 49.14 -28.00 30.86
CA GLY A 420 49.21 -28.26 29.42
C GLY A 420 49.16 -29.76 29.05
N GLY A 421 48.24 -30.15 28.14
CA GLY A 421 48.22 -31.47 27.47
C GLY A 421 47.34 -32.56 28.13
N GLY A 422 46.81 -33.48 27.29
CA GLY A 422 46.03 -34.66 27.71
C GLY A 422 44.56 -34.63 27.27
N GLY A 423 44.23 -35.32 26.16
CA GLY A 423 42.87 -35.34 25.61
C GLY A 423 41.94 -36.41 26.21
N GLY A 424 40.63 -36.16 26.14
CA GLY A 424 39.56 -37.10 26.52
C GLY A 424 38.19 -36.47 26.22
N GLY A 425 37.30 -37.20 25.54
CA GLY A 425 36.07 -36.62 24.97
C GLY A 425 34.80 -36.73 25.84
N GLY A 426 33.81 -35.89 25.51
CA GLY A 426 32.48 -35.85 26.12
C GLY A 426 32.22 -34.59 26.95
N GLY A 427 31.02 -33.99 26.97
CA GLY A 427 29.85 -34.29 26.13
C GLY A 427 28.60 -33.49 26.57
N GLY A 428 27.87 -32.91 25.60
CA GLY A 428 26.67 -32.10 25.83
C GLY A 428 26.95 -30.63 26.21
N GLY A 429 26.01 -29.70 26.04
CA GLY A 429 24.71 -29.81 25.35
C GLY A 429 24.05 -28.43 25.19
N GLY A 430 23.60 -28.08 23.98
CA GLY A 430 23.04 -26.75 23.67
C GLY A 430 21.95 -26.82 22.58
N ALA A 431 21.02 -25.86 22.61
CA ALA A 431 19.80 -25.86 21.80
C ALA A 431 20.04 -25.66 20.28
N PRO A 432 19.13 -26.13 19.40
CA PRO A 432 19.47 -26.44 18.02
C PRO A 432 19.40 -25.26 17.03
N ALA A 433 20.50 -24.99 16.32
CA ALA A 433 20.53 -24.11 15.15
C ALA A 433 20.32 -24.90 13.83
N SER A 434 19.22 -24.64 13.11
CA SER A 434 18.82 -25.42 11.92
C SER A 434 19.57 -25.10 10.61
N GLY A 435 20.64 -24.29 10.66
CA GLY A 435 21.35 -23.79 9.47
C GLY A 435 22.23 -24.81 8.74
N GLY A 436 22.77 -25.82 9.44
CA GLY A 436 23.86 -26.66 8.92
C GLY A 436 23.53 -27.43 7.63
N LYS A 437 22.32 -27.99 7.52
CA LYS A 437 21.95 -28.88 6.38
C LYS A 437 21.86 -28.17 5.03
N ARG A 438 21.73 -26.83 4.98
CA ARG A 438 21.63 -26.09 3.71
C ARG A 438 22.99 -25.89 3.01
N LYS A 439 24.09 -25.72 3.75
CA LYS A 439 25.44 -25.57 3.16
C LYS A 439 25.92 -26.87 2.47
N ALA A 440 25.58 -28.03 3.03
CA ALA A 440 25.97 -29.33 2.46
C ALA A 440 25.35 -29.58 1.07
N ALA A 441 24.06 -29.26 0.89
CA ALA A 441 23.38 -29.42 -0.39
C ALA A 441 23.95 -28.49 -1.49
N ALA A 442 24.25 -27.23 -1.16
CA ALA A 442 24.91 -26.30 -2.08
C ALA A 442 26.35 -26.77 -2.43
N GLY A 443 27.07 -27.36 -1.47
CA GLY A 443 28.37 -27.98 -1.69
C GLY A 443 28.32 -29.16 -2.67
N ALA A 444 27.29 -30.02 -2.58
CA ALA A 444 27.10 -31.13 -3.51
C ALA A 444 26.85 -30.67 -4.96
N ILE A 445 26.06 -29.60 -5.16
CA ILE A 445 25.82 -29.02 -6.49
C ILE A 445 27.08 -28.34 -7.03
N MET A 446 27.83 -27.59 -6.21
CA MET A 446 29.13 -27.06 -6.64
C MET A 446 30.12 -28.19 -7.00
N GLY A 447 30.06 -29.33 -6.30
CA GLY A 447 30.85 -30.51 -6.65
C GLY A 447 30.51 -31.09 -8.03
N SER A 448 29.23 -31.21 -8.40
CA SER A 448 28.84 -31.74 -9.71
C SER A 448 28.99 -30.74 -10.86
N VAL A 449 28.85 -29.44 -10.60
CA VAL A 449 29.00 -28.39 -11.63
C VAL A 449 30.47 -28.05 -11.91
N ALA A 450 31.35 -28.07 -10.90
CA ALA A 450 32.75 -27.68 -11.06
C ALA A 450 33.67 -28.83 -11.53
N ALA A 451 33.33 -30.09 -11.22
CA ALA A 451 34.20 -31.24 -11.49
C ALA A 451 33.90 -31.96 -12.82
N ALA A 452 32.93 -31.50 -13.61
CA ALA A 452 32.34 -32.33 -14.67
C ALA A 452 32.06 -31.56 -15.97
N GLY A 453 32.73 -31.97 -17.06
CA GLY A 453 32.35 -31.61 -18.44
C GLY A 453 31.12 -32.39 -18.92
N VAL A 454 30.06 -32.41 -18.10
CA VAL A 454 28.87 -33.26 -18.28
C VAL A 454 27.79 -32.52 -19.07
N SER A 455 27.12 -33.25 -19.97
CA SER A 455 25.95 -32.73 -20.72
C SER A 455 24.84 -32.28 -19.76
N ALA A 456 24.14 -31.20 -20.12
CA ALA A 456 23.02 -30.66 -19.36
C ALA A 456 21.84 -31.65 -19.23
N CYS A 457 21.86 -32.75 -20.01
CA CYS A 457 20.91 -33.86 -19.93
C CYS A 457 20.97 -34.66 -18.62
N ALA A 458 22.12 -34.76 -17.95
CA ALA A 458 22.36 -35.77 -16.91
C ALA A 458 21.59 -35.57 -15.59
N ALA A 459 21.08 -34.36 -15.34
CA ALA A 459 20.25 -34.03 -14.17
C ALA A 459 18.83 -33.58 -14.58
N CYS A 460 18.44 -33.82 -15.83
CA CYS A 460 17.15 -33.40 -16.38
C CYS A 460 16.00 -34.22 -15.78
N THR A 461 14.89 -33.57 -15.43
CA THR A 461 13.72 -34.23 -14.79
C THR A 461 12.51 -34.38 -15.72
N TRP A 462 12.74 -34.32 -17.03
CA TRP A 462 11.76 -34.52 -18.10
C TRP A 462 12.48 -35.00 -19.37
N ASP A 463 11.74 -35.65 -20.28
CA ASP A 463 12.30 -36.17 -21.54
C ASP A 463 12.33 -35.10 -22.63
N ALA A 464 13.15 -35.32 -23.68
CA ALA A 464 13.19 -34.42 -24.82
C ALA A 464 11.80 -34.32 -25.50
N GLY A 465 11.40 -33.11 -25.89
CA GLY A 465 10.07 -32.82 -26.44
C GLY A 465 8.94 -32.72 -25.41
N GLN A 466 9.13 -33.11 -24.15
CA GLN A 466 8.17 -32.79 -23.09
C GLN A 466 8.29 -31.32 -22.67
N ALA A 467 7.17 -30.67 -22.37
CA ALA A 467 7.14 -29.29 -21.88
C ALA A 467 7.90 -29.17 -20.55
N ALA A 468 8.84 -28.24 -20.47
CA ALA A 468 9.75 -28.13 -19.33
C ALA A 468 8.97 -27.83 -18.01
N PRO A 469 9.27 -28.49 -16.88
CA PRO A 469 8.65 -28.19 -15.59
C PRO A 469 9.02 -26.79 -15.09
N TYR A 470 8.06 -26.02 -14.58
CA TYR A 470 8.32 -24.70 -13.98
C TYR A 470 9.26 -24.80 -12.77
N LEU A 471 9.24 -25.92 -12.05
CA LEU A 471 10.17 -26.27 -11.00
C LEU A 471 11.66 -26.18 -11.42
N HIS A 472 12.00 -26.33 -12.70
CA HIS A 472 13.36 -26.10 -13.20
C HIS A 472 13.75 -24.63 -13.03
N VAL A 473 12.92 -23.71 -13.56
CA VAL A 473 13.07 -22.25 -13.42
C VAL A 473 13.05 -21.83 -11.94
N ALA A 474 12.11 -22.35 -11.14
CA ALA A 474 12.01 -22.06 -9.71
C ALA A 474 13.27 -22.48 -8.92
N ARG A 475 13.90 -23.61 -9.28
CA ARG A 475 15.15 -24.06 -8.65
C ARG A 475 16.35 -23.23 -9.08
N THR A 476 16.47 -22.84 -10.35
CA THR A 476 17.49 -21.88 -10.80
C THR A 476 17.35 -20.54 -10.07
N LEU A 477 16.13 -20.02 -9.91
CA LEU A 477 15.85 -18.81 -9.12
C LEU A 477 16.31 -18.95 -7.66
N ARG A 478 16.01 -20.09 -7.01
CA ARG A 478 16.46 -20.42 -5.64
C ARG A 478 17.98 -20.50 -5.50
N ASP A 479 18.65 -21.14 -6.45
CA ASP A 479 20.08 -21.38 -6.36
C ASP A 479 20.86 -20.10 -6.74
N MET A 480 20.28 -19.24 -7.59
CA MET A 480 20.72 -17.86 -7.76
C MET A 480 20.50 -17.02 -6.49
N GLU A 481 19.36 -17.15 -5.79
CA GLU A 481 19.11 -16.42 -4.52
C GLU A 481 20.10 -16.82 -3.43
N ALA A 482 20.50 -18.09 -3.37
CA ALA A 482 21.45 -18.63 -2.40
C ALA A 482 22.91 -18.12 -2.56
N THR A 483 23.22 -17.33 -3.59
CA THR A 483 24.57 -16.80 -3.85
C THR A 483 24.60 -15.30 -4.13
N THR A 484 25.66 -14.63 -3.66
CA THR A 484 26.01 -13.25 -4.01
C THR A 484 27.01 -13.17 -5.18
N LYS A 485 27.66 -14.27 -5.56
CA LYS A 485 28.69 -14.30 -6.61
C LYS A 485 28.05 -14.15 -8.00
N ARG A 486 28.32 -13.04 -8.70
CA ARG A 486 27.79 -12.75 -10.05
C ARG A 486 28.12 -13.87 -11.06
N LEU A 487 29.35 -14.39 -11.05
CA LEU A 487 29.78 -15.45 -11.98
C LEU A 487 28.97 -16.74 -11.79
N LEU A 488 28.74 -17.18 -10.55
CA LEU A 488 27.92 -18.36 -10.28
C LEU A 488 26.44 -18.17 -10.69
N LYS A 489 25.91 -16.93 -10.63
CA LYS A 489 24.58 -16.63 -11.19
C LYS A 489 24.58 -16.73 -12.73
N ASP A 490 25.65 -16.32 -13.40
CA ASP A 490 25.83 -16.44 -14.86
C ASP A 490 25.90 -17.93 -15.27
N GLU A 491 26.71 -18.73 -14.56
CA GLU A 491 26.84 -20.18 -14.74
C GLU A 491 25.49 -20.92 -14.56
N LEU A 492 24.73 -20.59 -13.51
CA LEU A 492 23.40 -21.17 -13.26
C LEU A 492 22.38 -20.81 -14.35
N LEU A 493 22.42 -19.59 -14.88
CA LEU A 493 21.57 -19.17 -16.01
C LEU A 493 21.95 -19.91 -17.29
N VAL A 494 23.25 -19.98 -17.62
CA VAL A 494 23.75 -20.67 -18.81
C VAL A 494 23.42 -22.16 -18.77
N ALA A 495 23.55 -22.81 -17.62
CA ALA A 495 23.18 -24.21 -17.45
C ALA A 495 21.67 -24.44 -17.70
N MET A 496 20.82 -23.60 -17.10
CA MET A 496 19.36 -23.68 -17.26
C MET A 496 18.93 -23.48 -18.72
N PHE A 497 19.41 -22.42 -19.38
CA PHE A 497 19.10 -22.17 -20.78
C PHE A 497 19.66 -23.26 -21.72
N ARG A 498 20.82 -23.84 -21.41
CA ARG A 498 21.33 -25.02 -22.14
C ARG A 498 20.46 -26.26 -21.95
N THR A 499 19.95 -26.55 -20.77
CA THR A 499 19.01 -27.68 -20.57
C THR A 499 17.73 -27.47 -21.40
N LEU A 500 17.21 -26.24 -21.47
CA LEU A 500 16.06 -25.93 -22.33
C LEU A 500 16.39 -26.09 -23.82
N LEU A 501 17.54 -25.58 -24.29
CA LEU A 501 18.01 -25.76 -25.67
C LEU A 501 18.25 -27.24 -26.04
N GLU A 502 18.79 -28.05 -25.12
CA GLU A 502 19.07 -29.48 -25.34
C GLU A 502 17.82 -30.39 -25.24
N ARG A 503 16.67 -29.89 -24.76
CA ARG A 503 15.47 -30.72 -24.48
C ARG A 503 14.17 -30.20 -25.07
N THR A 504 13.89 -28.91 -24.92
CA THR A 504 12.60 -28.29 -25.27
C THR A 504 12.77 -26.80 -25.64
N PRO A 505 13.33 -26.46 -26.82
CA PRO A 505 13.64 -25.07 -27.20
C PRO A 505 12.44 -24.10 -27.14
N GLU A 506 11.23 -24.60 -27.37
CA GLU A 506 9.97 -23.84 -27.26
C GLU A 506 9.71 -23.22 -25.88
N ASP A 507 10.24 -23.82 -24.79
CA ASP A 507 10.11 -23.26 -23.44
C ASP A 507 11.17 -22.17 -23.14
N LEU A 508 12.13 -21.91 -24.06
CA LEU A 508 13.25 -20.99 -23.86
C LEU A 508 12.79 -19.52 -23.74
N LEU A 509 11.92 -19.06 -24.63
CA LEU A 509 11.37 -17.69 -24.61
C LEU A 509 10.46 -17.47 -23.38
N PRO A 510 9.48 -18.36 -23.07
CA PRO A 510 8.77 -18.36 -21.79
C PRO A 510 9.69 -18.32 -20.56
N ALA A 511 10.76 -19.11 -20.53
CA ALA A 511 11.73 -19.10 -19.44
C ALA A 511 12.49 -17.77 -19.34
N ALA A 512 12.94 -17.21 -20.47
CA ALA A 512 13.66 -15.95 -20.51
C ALA A 512 12.83 -14.80 -19.92
N TYR A 513 11.55 -14.70 -20.29
CA TYR A 513 10.60 -13.73 -19.71
C TYR A 513 10.37 -13.96 -18.21
N LEU A 514 10.10 -15.21 -17.81
CA LEU A 514 9.90 -15.56 -16.39
C LEU A 514 11.14 -15.30 -15.53
N MET A 515 12.36 -15.36 -16.09
CA MET A 515 13.61 -15.05 -15.39
C MET A 515 13.88 -13.55 -15.22
N VAL A 516 13.30 -12.68 -16.07
CA VAL A 516 13.35 -11.22 -15.89
C VAL A 516 12.14 -10.67 -15.12
N GLY A 517 11.10 -11.48 -14.91
CA GLY A 517 9.88 -11.10 -14.18
C GLY A 517 8.85 -10.36 -15.03
N GLN A 518 8.93 -10.52 -16.35
CA GLN A 518 8.02 -9.92 -17.35
C GLN A 518 7.22 -11.03 -18.07
N ILE A 519 6.21 -10.64 -18.86
CA ILE A 519 5.45 -11.56 -19.73
C ILE A 519 5.40 -11.12 -21.20
N ALA A 520 5.88 -9.92 -21.49
CA ALA A 520 6.04 -9.36 -22.84
C ALA A 520 7.14 -8.28 -22.77
N ALA A 521 7.56 -7.75 -23.92
CA ALA A 521 8.41 -6.55 -23.96
C ALA A 521 7.66 -5.33 -23.39
N GLU A 522 8.36 -4.34 -22.82
CA GLU A 522 7.69 -3.22 -22.11
C GLU A 522 6.79 -2.37 -23.03
N HIS A 523 7.09 -2.32 -24.33
CA HIS A 523 6.32 -1.56 -25.33
C HIS A 523 5.05 -2.28 -25.79
N ALA A 524 4.83 -3.53 -25.39
CA ALA A 524 3.63 -4.29 -25.74
C ALA A 524 2.42 -4.00 -24.83
N GLY A 525 2.55 -3.09 -23.85
CA GLY A 525 1.46 -2.63 -22.97
C GLY A 525 0.88 -3.67 -21.99
N LEU A 526 1.34 -4.92 -22.02
CA LEU A 526 0.69 -6.05 -21.35
C LEU A 526 1.01 -6.11 -19.83
N GLU A 527 0.22 -5.41 -19.02
CA GLU A 527 0.27 -5.52 -17.56
C GLU A 527 -0.54 -6.70 -17.02
N LEU A 528 -0.03 -7.36 -15.96
CA LEU A 528 -0.79 -8.39 -15.22
C LEU A 528 -2.02 -7.81 -14.49
N SER A 529 -1.95 -6.53 -14.09
CA SER A 529 -2.99 -5.83 -13.32
C SER A 529 -3.51 -6.62 -12.10
N VAL A 530 -2.58 -7.19 -11.31
CA VAL A 530 -2.85 -7.91 -10.05
C VAL A 530 -2.18 -7.21 -8.87
N GLY A 531 -2.97 -6.71 -7.91
CA GLY A 531 -2.44 -6.14 -6.67
C GLY A 531 -2.05 -7.20 -5.63
N GLU A 532 -1.08 -6.87 -4.76
CA GLU A 532 -0.58 -7.75 -3.69
C GLU A 532 -1.70 -8.32 -2.80
N ALA A 533 -2.76 -7.55 -2.53
CA ALA A 533 -3.94 -8.00 -1.78
C ALA A 533 -4.70 -9.14 -2.49
N THR A 534 -4.74 -9.15 -3.82
CA THR A 534 -5.37 -10.23 -4.62
C THR A 534 -4.51 -11.50 -4.57
N VAL A 535 -3.18 -11.36 -4.67
CA VAL A 535 -2.24 -12.48 -4.53
C VAL A 535 -2.29 -13.07 -3.13
N ALA A 536 -2.26 -12.23 -2.09
CA ALA A 536 -2.41 -12.66 -0.69
C ALA A 536 -3.77 -13.33 -0.43
N GLY A 537 -4.85 -12.83 -1.05
CA GLY A 537 -6.17 -13.47 -1.02
C GLY A 537 -6.17 -14.86 -1.65
N ALA A 538 -5.52 -15.03 -2.80
CA ALA A 538 -5.38 -16.33 -3.47
C ALA A 538 -4.46 -17.30 -2.69
N VAL A 539 -3.35 -16.81 -2.10
CA VAL A 539 -2.46 -17.60 -1.22
C VAL A 539 -3.22 -18.13 -0.01
N ARG A 540 -4.02 -17.29 0.67
CA ARG A 540 -4.86 -17.72 1.80
C ARG A 540 -5.85 -18.80 1.38
N GLU A 541 -6.48 -18.66 0.22
CA GLU A 541 -7.44 -19.65 -0.29
C GLU A 541 -6.78 -20.94 -0.78
N ALA A 542 -5.57 -20.89 -1.33
CA ALA A 542 -4.80 -22.06 -1.77
C ALA A 542 -4.21 -22.88 -0.61
N THR A 543 -3.97 -22.24 0.54
CA THR A 543 -3.26 -22.85 1.69
C THR A 543 -4.17 -23.07 2.91
N GLY A 544 -5.27 -22.32 3.03
CA GLY A 544 -6.20 -22.35 4.15
C GLY A 544 -5.78 -21.50 5.37
N VAL A 545 -4.79 -20.60 5.22
CA VAL A 545 -4.29 -19.80 6.35
C VAL A 545 -5.12 -18.54 6.63
N THR A 546 -5.19 -18.15 7.91
CA THR A 546 -5.83 -16.91 8.35
C THR A 546 -5.09 -15.67 7.84
N LYS A 547 -5.77 -14.52 7.80
CA LYS A 547 -5.17 -13.24 7.39
C LYS A 547 -4.04 -12.86 8.35
N GLU A 548 -4.24 -13.15 9.62
CA GLU A 548 -3.40 -12.87 10.77
C GLU A 548 -2.12 -13.69 10.67
N ARG A 549 -2.22 -14.99 10.36
CA ARG A 549 -1.06 -15.86 10.19
C ARG A 549 -0.23 -15.49 8.96
N LEU A 550 -0.86 -15.17 7.83
CA LEU A 550 -0.13 -14.71 6.64
C LEU A 550 0.53 -13.35 6.90
N SER A 551 -0.14 -12.43 7.60
CA SER A 551 0.42 -11.11 7.97
C SER A 551 1.60 -11.24 8.93
N ALA A 552 1.53 -12.16 9.89
CA ALA A 552 2.65 -12.46 10.81
C ALA A 552 3.84 -13.08 10.06
N LEU A 553 3.60 -14.01 9.15
CA LEU A 553 4.65 -14.59 8.29
C LEU A 553 5.28 -13.53 7.38
N TYR A 554 4.48 -12.64 6.78
CA TYR A 554 4.94 -11.53 5.95
C TYR A 554 5.81 -10.54 6.72
N ARG A 555 5.38 -10.11 7.92
CA ARG A 555 6.20 -9.27 8.82
C ARG A 555 7.52 -9.94 9.21
N ALA A 556 7.54 -11.26 9.33
CA ALA A 556 8.73 -12.06 9.67
C ALA A 556 9.60 -12.46 8.45
N THR A 557 9.21 -12.09 7.22
CA THR A 557 9.99 -12.34 5.98
C THR A 557 10.30 -11.08 5.19
N GLY A 558 9.50 -10.02 5.33
CA GLY A 558 9.50 -8.87 4.42
C GLY A 558 9.13 -9.23 2.98
N ASP A 559 8.53 -10.40 2.74
CA ASP A 559 8.29 -11.00 1.41
C ASP A 559 7.07 -11.92 1.39
N LEU A 560 6.16 -11.71 0.42
CA LEU A 560 4.95 -12.53 0.29
C LEU A 560 5.22 -13.93 -0.26
N GLY A 561 6.26 -14.11 -1.09
CA GLY A 561 6.66 -15.41 -1.61
C GLY A 561 7.21 -16.32 -0.52
N ASP A 562 8.12 -15.81 0.31
CA ASP A 562 8.66 -16.55 1.47
C ASP A 562 7.59 -16.80 2.54
N ALA A 563 6.61 -15.89 2.68
CA ALA A 563 5.46 -16.11 3.55
C ALA A 563 4.53 -17.21 2.99
N ALA A 564 4.27 -17.21 1.68
CA ALA A 564 3.42 -18.19 1.01
C ALA A 564 4.06 -19.60 0.97
N GLU A 565 5.36 -19.71 0.71
CA GLU A 565 6.10 -20.98 0.75
C GLU A 565 6.09 -21.62 2.16
N LYS A 566 6.09 -20.78 3.22
CA LYS A 566 5.95 -21.24 4.61
C LYS A 566 4.52 -21.68 4.97
N CYS A 567 3.52 -21.37 4.15
CA CYS A 567 2.14 -21.81 4.34
C CYS A 567 1.94 -23.20 3.74
N ARG A 568 1.71 -24.21 4.59
CA ARG A 568 1.36 -25.56 4.13
C ARG A 568 0.01 -25.54 3.43
N HIS A 569 -0.15 -26.29 2.33
CA HIS A 569 -1.47 -26.62 1.80
C HIS A 569 -2.23 -27.49 2.81
N THR A 570 -3.29 -26.96 3.41
CA THR A 570 -4.16 -27.70 4.35
C THR A 570 -5.35 -28.37 3.67
N GLN A 571 -5.68 -27.97 2.44
CA GLN A 571 -6.75 -28.57 1.63
C GLN A 571 -6.31 -29.94 1.09
N ARG A 572 -6.96 -31.02 1.57
CA ARG A 572 -6.89 -32.35 0.93
C ARG A 572 -7.63 -32.29 -0.41
N MET A 573 -6.91 -32.56 -1.50
CA MET A 573 -7.49 -32.74 -2.84
C MET A 573 -7.67 -34.24 -3.13
N LEU A 574 -8.74 -34.61 -3.85
CA LEU A 574 -9.05 -36.01 -4.19
C LEU A 574 -7.99 -36.66 -5.09
N ALA A 575 -7.35 -35.85 -5.95
CA ALA A 575 -6.17 -36.21 -6.71
C ALA A 575 -5.17 -35.05 -6.66
N ALA A 576 -3.87 -35.36 -6.78
CA ALA A 576 -2.86 -34.32 -6.90
C ALA A 576 -2.92 -33.69 -8.31
N PRO A 577 -3.00 -32.36 -8.46
CA PRO A 577 -3.05 -31.72 -9.76
C PRO A 577 -1.70 -31.87 -10.50
N ALA A 578 -1.78 -31.74 -11.83
CA ALA A 578 -0.61 -31.79 -12.72
C ALA A 578 0.47 -30.77 -12.30
N PRO A 579 1.77 -31.13 -12.42
CA PRO A 579 2.86 -30.19 -12.17
C PRO A 579 2.80 -29.00 -13.13
N LEU A 580 3.30 -27.85 -12.69
CA LEU A 580 3.41 -26.66 -13.52
C LEU A 580 4.51 -26.86 -14.59
N THR A 581 4.25 -26.35 -15.80
CA THR A 581 5.24 -26.25 -16.89
C THR A 581 5.56 -24.79 -17.18
N VAL A 582 6.74 -24.50 -17.74
CA VAL A 582 7.22 -23.14 -18.02
C VAL A 582 6.25 -22.41 -18.95
N ARG A 583 5.99 -22.95 -20.16
CA ARG A 583 4.95 -22.44 -21.07
C ARG A 583 3.54 -22.42 -20.45
N GLY A 584 3.22 -23.33 -19.52
CA GLY A 584 1.92 -23.41 -18.87
C GLY A 584 1.67 -22.25 -17.91
N VAL A 585 2.66 -21.93 -17.07
CA VAL A 585 2.66 -20.74 -16.21
C VAL A 585 2.63 -19.47 -17.07
N PHE A 586 3.50 -19.39 -18.09
CA PHE A 586 3.57 -18.24 -18.99
C PHE A 586 2.22 -17.95 -19.69
N LYS A 587 1.61 -18.95 -20.33
CA LYS A 587 0.28 -18.84 -20.95
C LYS A 587 -0.81 -18.47 -19.94
N ALA A 588 -0.76 -18.99 -18.71
CA ALA A 588 -1.71 -18.63 -17.66
C ALA A 588 -1.53 -17.19 -17.15
N LEU A 589 -0.32 -16.64 -17.19
CA LEU A 589 -0.05 -15.23 -16.86
C LEU A 589 -0.52 -14.29 -17.97
N HIS A 590 -0.32 -14.61 -19.26
CA HIS A 590 -0.96 -13.89 -20.37
C HIS A 590 -2.49 -13.89 -20.24
N ALA A 591 -3.08 -15.03 -19.89
CA ALA A 591 -4.53 -15.12 -19.65
C ALA A 591 -4.98 -14.27 -18.45
N VAL A 592 -4.16 -14.07 -17.42
CA VAL A 592 -4.47 -13.15 -16.31
C VAL A 592 -4.41 -11.68 -16.74
N ALA A 593 -3.44 -11.31 -17.59
CA ALA A 593 -3.35 -9.96 -18.13
C ALA A 593 -4.55 -9.60 -19.02
N ALA A 594 -4.92 -10.48 -19.96
CA ALA A 594 -6.01 -10.29 -20.92
C ALA A 594 -7.44 -10.39 -20.35
N GLU A 595 -7.61 -10.49 -19.03
CA GLU A 595 -8.92 -10.58 -18.37
C GLU A 595 -9.49 -9.18 -18.09
N GLU A 596 -10.59 -8.80 -18.75
CA GLU A 596 -11.16 -7.44 -18.66
C GLU A 596 -12.66 -7.38 -18.30
N GLY A 597 -13.14 -6.17 -18.02
CA GLY A 597 -14.54 -5.88 -17.74
C GLY A 597 -15.05 -6.39 -16.38
N LYS A 598 -16.39 -6.38 -16.22
CA LYS A 598 -17.07 -6.75 -14.96
C LYS A 598 -16.70 -8.19 -14.57
N GLY A 599 -16.25 -8.37 -13.32
CA GLY A 599 -15.85 -9.67 -12.77
C GLY A 599 -14.41 -10.12 -13.09
N ALA A 600 -13.62 -9.38 -13.89
CA ALA A 600 -12.25 -9.75 -14.26
C ALA A 600 -11.37 -10.10 -13.05
N ALA A 601 -11.41 -9.29 -11.98
CA ALA A 601 -10.63 -9.55 -10.76
C ALA A 601 -10.90 -10.94 -10.14
N GLY A 602 -12.14 -11.44 -10.24
CA GLY A 602 -12.51 -12.79 -9.80
C GLY A 602 -11.91 -13.87 -10.69
N ARG A 603 -11.95 -13.69 -12.02
CA ARG A 603 -11.42 -14.66 -12.98
C ARG A 603 -9.88 -14.71 -12.97
N ARG A 604 -9.22 -13.54 -12.86
CA ARG A 604 -7.78 -13.41 -12.56
C ARG A 604 -7.41 -14.19 -11.29
N LYS A 605 -8.11 -13.95 -10.18
CA LYS A 605 -7.91 -14.67 -8.91
C LYS A 605 -8.10 -16.19 -9.06
N ALA A 606 -9.11 -16.64 -9.79
CA ALA A 606 -9.37 -18.06 -10.02
C ALA A 606 -8.25 -18.76 -10.80
N THR A 607 -7.66 -18.10 -11.80
CA THR A 607 -6.50 -18.63 -12.53
C THR A 607 -5.23 -18.64 -11.65
N ILE A 608 -5.00 -17.60 -10.85
CA ILE A 608 -3.90 -17.58 -9.86
C ILE A 608 -4.04 -18.72 -8.85
N LEU A 609 -5.24 -18.92 -8.31
CA LEU A 609 -5.56 -20.00 -7.37
C LEU A 609 -5.33 -21.39 -7.97
N ARG A 610 -5.64 -21.57 -9.26
CA ARG A 610 -5.36 -22.81 -10.01
C ARG A 610 -3.86 -23.10 -10.06
N LEU A 611 -3.04 -22.09 -10.38
CA LEU A 611 -1.58 -22.22 -10.41
C LEU A 611 -1.02 -22.53 -9.01
N LEU A 612 -1.44 -21.78 -7.99
CA LEU A 612 -1.00 -21.98 -6.59
C LEU A 612 -1.33 -23.37 -6.03
N ARG A 613 -2.43 -24.00 -6.47
CA ARG A 613 -2.78 -25.38 -6.10
C ARG A 613 -1.92 -26.45 -6.80
N SER A 614 -1.29 -26.12 -7.94
CA SER A 614 -0.36 -27.00 -8.66
C SER A 614 1.10 -26.87 -8.22
N CYS A 615 1.45 -25.84 -7.44
CA CYS A 615 2.83 -25.58 -7.00
C CYS A 615 3.44 -26.70 -6.14
N ARG A 616 4.75 -26.91 -6.30
CA ARG A 616 5.57 -27.92 -5.62
C ARG A 616 6.90 -27.30 -5.17
N ASP A 617 7.51 -27.84 -4.11
CA ASP A 617 8.83 -27.42 -3.61
C ASP A 617 8.88 -25.88 -3.40
N CYS A 618 9.65 -25.13 -4.19
CA CYS A 618 9.80 -23.68 -4.09
C CYS A 618 9.02 -22.90 -5.17
N GLU A 619 8.22 -23.56 -6.02
CA GLU A 619 7.42 -22.89 -7.07
C GLU A 619 6.49 -21.82 -6.49
N THR A 620 5.89 -22.05 -5.30
CA THR A 620 5.00 -21.10 -4.62
C THR A 620 5.70 -19.76 -4.35
N ARG A 621 6.99 -19.79 -3.96
CA ARG A 621 7.77 -18.56 -3.69
C ARG A 621 7.89 -17.72 -4.94
N TYR A 622 8.35 -18.32 -6.04
CA TYR A 622 8.65 -17.60 -7.28
C TYR A 622 7.40 -17.24 -8.06
N LEU A 623 6.37 -18.08 -8.09
CA LEU A 623 5.08 -17.72 -8.69
C LEU A 623 4.47 -16.49 -7.99
N VAL A 624 4.43 -16.49 -6.65
CA VAL A 624 3.92 -15.33 -5.88
C VAL A 624 4.77 -14.09 -6.15
N ARG A 625 6.10 -14.21 -6.16
CA ARG A 625 7.01 -13.10 -6.48
C ARG A 625 6.88 -12.61 -7.93
N THR A 626 6.58 -13.47 -8.91
CA THR A 626 6.26 -13.06 -10.29
C THR A 626 4.93 -12.30 -10.35
N LEU A 627 3.90 -12.79 -9.64
CA LEU A 627 2.57 -12.15 -9.62
C LEU A 627 2.56 -10.76 -8.98
N ILE A 628 3.47 -10.49 -8.03
CA ILE A 628 3.71 -9.14 -7.47
C ILE A 628 4.85 -8.38 -8.18
N GLN A 629 5.30 -8.87 -9.34
CA GLN A 629 6.35 -8.28 -10.18
C GLN A 629 7.67 -7.95 -9.42
N ASN A 630 8.07 -8.82 -8.47
CA ASN A 630 9.18 -8.57 -7.55
C ASN A 630 9.97 -9.86 -7.22
N LEU A 631 10.69 -10.41 -8.21
CA LEU A 631 11.44 -11.68 -8.11
C LEU A 631 12.55 -11.72 -7.05
N ARG A 632 13.20 -10.58 -6.77
CA ARG A 632 14.25 -10.36 -5.74
C ARG A 632 15.55 -11.16 -5.85
N VAL A 633 15.68 -12.10 -6.78
CA VAL A 633 16.90 -12.92 -6.99
C VAL A 633 18.11 -12.15 -7.57
N GLY A 634 17.91 -10.92 -8.05
CA GLY A 634 18.93 -10.12 -8.74
C GLY A 634 19.12 -10.45 -10.23
N ALA A 635 18.25 -11.29 -10.79
CA ALA A 635 18.15 -11.51 -12.23
C ALA A 635 17.52 -10.27 -12.89
N SER A 636 18.00 -9.96 -14.09
CA SER A 636 17.45 -8.92 -14.98
C SER A 636 17.92 -9.22 -16.40
N TRP A 637 17.46 -8.47 -17.40
CA TRP A 637 17.96 -8.60 -18.77
C TRP A 637 19.50 -8.48 -18.85
N ARG A 638 20.14 -7.71 -17.95
CA ARG A 638 21.62 -7.57 -17.82
C ARG A 638 22.37 -8.83 -17.40
N SER A 639 21.66 -9.87 -16.95
CA SER A 639 22.21 -11.20 -16.72
C SER A 639 21.60 -12.24 -17.66
N VAL A 640 20.31 -12.13 -17.95
CA VAL A 640 19.57 -13.09 -18.80
C VAL A 640 20.02 -13.03 -20.26
N VAL A 641 20.16 -11.84 -20.86
CA VAL A 641 20.57 -11.69 -22.28
C VAL A 641 22.01 -12.19 -22.52
N PRO A 642 23.02 -11.82 -21.71
CA PRO A 642 24.34 -12.44 -21.76
C PRO A 642 24.31 -13.97 -21.64
N ALA A 643 23.59 -14.51 -20.66
CA ALA A 643 23.54 -15.95 -20.43
C ALA A 643 22.83 -16.73 -21.56
N LEU A 644 21.77 -16.16 -22.15
CA LEU A 644 21.11 -16.71 -23.35
C LEU A 644 22.09 -16.81 -24.52
N ALA A 645 22.85 -15.75 -24.80
CA ALA A 645 23.82 -15.72 -25.88
C ALA A 645 24.95 -16.75 -25.68
N ARG A 646 25.50 -16.85 -24.46
CA ARG A 646 26.47 -17.90 -24.09
C ARG A 646 25.89 -19.29 -24.26
N ALA A 647 24.66 -19.53 -23.80
CA ALA A 647 23.99 -20.82 -23.89
C ALA A 647 23.73 -21.22 -25.35
N ALA A 648 23.26 -20.28 -26.18
CA ALA A 648 23.05 -20.49 -27.61
C ALA A 648 24.36 -20.81 -28.35
N ALA A 649 25.45 -20.07 -28.09
CA ALA A 649 26.75 -20.34 -28.69
C ALA A 649 27.33 -21.72 -28.29
N LEU A 650 27.24 -22.08 -27.01
CA LEU A 650 27.66 -23.38 -26.50
C LEU A 650 26.82 -24.53 -27.10
N HIS A 651 25.50 -24.35 -27.19
CA HIS A 651 24.60 -25.34 -27.80
C HIS A 651 24.85 -25.49 -29.30
N ARG A 652 24.93 -24.39 -30.07
CA ARG A 652 25.22 -24.43 -31.52
C ARG A 652 26.53 -25.14 -31.82
N ALA A 653 27.59 -24.87 -31.04
CA ALA A 653 28.86 -25.58 -31.19
C ALA A 653 28.74 -27.09 -30.90
N ALA A 654 28.05 -27.47 -29.81
CA ALA A 654 27.84 -28.87 -29.47
C ALA A 654 27.00 -29.62 -30.53
N SER A 655 25.90 -29.03 -30.99
CA SER A 655 25.01 -29.58 -32.03
C SER A 655 25.68 -29.67 -33.40
N ALA A 656 26.69 -28.84 -33.68
CA ALA A 656 27.52 -28.92 -34.88
C ALA A 656 28.74 -29.86 -34.74
N GLY A 657 28.93 -30.52 -33.59
CA GLY A 657 30.12 -31.33 -33.30
C GLY A 657 31.44 -30.53 -33.21
N ALA A 658 31.35 -29.21 -33.09
CA ALA A 658 32.48 -28.30 -33.08
C ALA A 658 33.09 -28.14 -31.68
N ARG A 659 34.34 -27.67 -31.63
CA ARG A 659 35.00 -27.31 -30.36
C ARG A 659 34.24 -26.17 -29.69
N ALA A 660 33.92 -26.33 -28.39
CA ALA A 660 33.24 -25.31 -27.61
C ALA A 660 33.97 -23.95 -27.66
N PRO A 661 33.26 -22.81 -27.84
CA PRO A 661 33.89 -21.51 -27.97
C PRO A 661 34.69 -21.11 -26.72
N GLY A 662 35.85 -20.50 -26.92
CA GLY A 662 36.67 -19.97 -25.83
C GLY A 662 36.01 -18.78 -25.13
N LYS A 663 36.40 -18.51 -23.88
CA LYS A 663 35.82 -17.45 -23.04
C LYS A 663 35.69 -16.10 -23.77
N ALA A 664 36.71 -15.67 -24.51
CA ALA A 664 36.69 -14.40 -25.24
C ALA A 664 35.56 -14.33 -26.29
N ALA A 665 35.28 -15.42 -27.01
CA ALA A 665 34.17 -15.49 -27.96
C ALA A 665 32.81 -15.48 -27.23
N LEU A 666 32.70 -16.19 -26.10
CA LEU A 666 31.49 -16.20 -25.27
C LEU A 666 31.21 -14.83 -24.61
N ASP A 667 32.24 -14.07 -24.24
CA ASP A 667 32.12 -12.70 -23.73
C ASP A 667 31.78 -11.71 -24.86
N ALA A 668 32.37 -11.87 -26.06
CA ALA A 668 32.04 -11.06 -27.24
C ALA A 668 30.58 -11.27 -27.70
N GLY A 669 30.12 -12.52 -27.83
CA GLY A 669 28.74 -12.84 -28.19
C GLY A 669 27.73 -12.36 -27.13
N ALA A 670 28.10 -12.43 -25.84
CA ALA A 670 27.29 -11.87 -24.75
C ALA A 670 27.19 -10.34 -24.80
N ALA A 671 28.26 -9.63 -25.19
CA ALA A 671 28.24 -8.19 -25.40
C ALA A 671 27.41 -7.80 -26.64
N ALA A 672 27.59 -8.50 -27.76
CA ALA A 672 26.82 -8.31 -28.98
C ALA A 672 25.30 -8.47 -28.74
N ALA A 673 24.90 -9.51 -27.99
CA ALA A 673 23.50 -9.71 -27.62
C ALA A 673 22.95 -8.63 -26.69
N ALA A 674 23.76 -8.10 -25.77
CA ALA A 674 23.36 -6.98 -24.93
C ALA A 674 23.17 -5.69 -25.76
N ASP A 675 24.11 -5.35 -26.65
CA ASP A 675 24.01 -4.16 -27.51
C ASP A 675 22.97 -4.28 -28.65
N ALA A 676 22.58 -5.51 -29.01
CA ALA A 676 21.42 -5.78 -29.85
C ALA A 676 20.11 -5.56 -29.07
N PHE A 677 19.98 -6.14 -27.87
CA PHE A 677 18.82 -5.94 -27.00
C PHE A 677 18.66 -4.49 -26.52
N HIS A 678 19.74 -3.72 -26.39
CA HIS A 678 19.62 -2.29 -26.09
C HIS A 678 18.99 -1.50 -27.25
N ARG A 679 19.15 -1.95 -28.52
CA ARG A 679 18.57 -1.33 -29.72
C ARG A 679 17.14 -1.80 -29.99
N CYS A 680 16.88 -3.09 -29.80
CA CYS A 680 15.55 -3.68 -29.90
C CYS A 680 15.28 -4.52 -28.64
N PRO A 681 14.69 -3.92 -27.58
CA PRO A 681 14.46 -4.59 -26.29
C PRO A 681 13.21 -5.48 -26.32
N SER A 682 13.26 -6.51 -27.17
CA SER A 682 12.26 -7.58 -27.23
C SER A 682 12.95 -8.94 -27.15
N LEU A 683 12.48 -9.80 -26.25
CA LEU A 683 12.93 -11.19 -26.21
C LEU A 683 12.26 -12.03 -27.31
N ASP A 684 11.05 -11.63 -27.75
CA ASP A 684 10.35 -12.22 -28.90
C ASP A 684 11.15 -12.07 -30.21
N VAL A 685 11.99 -11.04 -30.32
CA VAL A 685 12.95 -10.87 -31.45
C VAL A 685 14.30 -11.52 -31.15
N LEU A 686 14.86 -11.28 -29.95
CA LEU A 686 16.19 -11.79 -29.57
C LEU A 686 16.28 -13.31 -29.59
N VAL A 687 15.29 -14.02 -29.04
CA VAL A 687 15.39 -15.48 -28.85
C VAL A 687 15.33 -16.24 -30.19
N PRO A 688 14.41 -15.95 -31.14
CA PRO A 688 14.47 -16.51 -32.49
C PRO A 688 15.77 -16.16 -33.23
N ALA A 689 16.23 -14.91 -33.15
CA ALA A 689 17.47 -14.50 -33.81
C ALA A 689 18.71 -15.24 -33.26
N LEU A 690 18.78 -15.48 -31.94
CA LEU A 690 19.82 -16.31 -31.31
C LEU A 690 19.74 -17.79 -31.73
N LEU A 691 18.53 -18.33 -31.89
CA LEU A 691 18.32 -19.72 -32.33
C LEU A 691 18.75 -19.93 -33.79
N GLU A 692 18.30 -19.05 -34.69
CA GLU A 692 18.59 -19.12 -36.13
C GLU A 692 20.06 -18.81 -36.43
N ALA A 693 20.53 -17.62 -36.03
CA ALA A 693 21.80 -17.06 -36.51
C ALA A 693 22.94 -17.13 -35.49
N GLY A 694 22.62 -17.29 -34.19
CA GLY A 694 23.60 -17.18 -33.11
C GLY A 694 23.92 -15.72 -32.74
N PRO A 695 24.76 -15.48 -31.72
CA PRO A 695 25.12 -14.13 -31.29
C PRO A 695 25.75 -13.26 -32.39
N GLU A 696 26.43 -13.89 -33.35
CA GLU A 696 27.15 -13.25 -34.44
C GLU A 696 26.19 -12.54 -35.42
N GLY A 697 25.04 -13.17 -35.73
CA GLY A 697 24.05 -12.64 -36.67
C GLY A 697 23.05 -11.64 -36.07
N LEU A 698 23.16 -11.31 -34.78
CA LEU A 698 22.21 -10.40 -34.12
C LEU A 698 22.29 -8.97 -34.65
N ALA A 699 23.48 -8.49 -35.03
CA ALA A 699 23.67 -7.10 -35.49
C ALA A 699 22.89 -6.78 -36.77
N GLU A 700 22.69 -7.76 -37.65
CA GLU A 700 21.93 -7.58 -38.90
C GLU A 700 20.42 -7.66 -38.69
N ARG A 701 19.99 -8.41 -37.66
CA ARG A 701 18.60 -8.80 -37.40
C ARG A 701 17.89 -7.96 -36.32
N MET A 702 18.65 -7.36 -35.41
CA MET A 702 18.15 -6.51 -34.32
C MET A 702 18.62 -5.06 -34.50
N ARG A 703 18.21 -4.48 -35.63
CA ARG A 703 18.44 -3.06 -35.95
C ARG A 703 17.49 -2.18 -35.14
N LEU A 704 17.76 -0.87 -35.12
CA LEU A 704 16.76 0.12 -34.71
C LEU A 704 15.55 -0.01 -35.67
N MET A 705 14.35 -0.18 -35.12
CA MET A 705 13.11 -0.28 -35.88
C MET A 705 12.10 0.75 -35.34
N PRO A 706 11.67 1.74 -36.14
CA PRO A 706 10.59 2.64 -35.74
C PRO A 706 9.33 1.85 -35.37
N GLY A 707 8.72 2.19 -34.22
CA GLY A 707 7.66 1.40 -33.57
C GLY A 707 8.17 0.50 -32.44
N VAL A 708 9.47 0.24 -32.34
CA VAL A 708 10.10 -0.45 -31.22
C VAL A 708 11.11 0.50 -30.53
N PRO A 709 10.87 0.92 -29.28
CA PRO A 709 11.74 1.89 -28.60
C PRO A 709 13.06 1.25 -28.15
N LEU A 710 14.18 1.92 -28.41
CA LEU A 710 15.49 1.54 -27.90
C LEU A 710 15.72 2.04 -26.46
N LYS A 711 16.57 1.35 -25.69
CA LYS A 711 16.87 1.73 -24.31
C LYS A 711 17.68 3.05 -24.27
N PRO A 712 17.19 4.10 -23.58
CA PRO A 712 17.80 5.44 -23.67
C PRO A 712 19.23 5.52 -23.13
N MET A 713 20.03 6.39 -23.74
CA MET A 713 21.37 6.78 -23.29
C MET A 713 21.29 7.54 -21.95
N LEU A 714 22.22 7.26 -21.04
CA LEU A 714 22.20 7.76 -19.66
C LEU A 714 23.39 8.69 -19.38
N ALA A 715 23.15 9.74 -18.62
CA ALA A 715 24.22 10.62 -18.14
C ALA A 715 24.93 10.08 -16.89
N LYS A 716 26.21 10.44 -16.77
CA LYS A 716 27.05 10.32 -15.58
C LYS A 716 26.71 11.42 -14.56
N ILE A 717 27.11 11.24 -13.31
CA ILE A 717 26.95 12.25 -12.24
C ILE A 717 28.32 12.90 -12.04
N CYS A 718 28.34 14.21 -11.76
CA CYS A 718 29.52 14.93 -11.32
C CYS A 718 29.25 15.65 -9.99
N ASP A 719 30.29 15.89 -9.20
CA ASP A 719 30.22 16.64 -7.95
C ASP A 719 30.45 18.15 -8.20
N GLY A 720 29.55 18.73 -9.01
CA GLY A 720 29.57 20.16 -9.37
C GLY A 720 30.19 20.45 -10.74
N ILE A 721 30.47 21.74 -10.99
CA ILE A 721 30.84 22.25 -12.32
C ILE A 721 32.26 21.82 -12.72
N ALA A 722 33.25 22.05 -11.84
CA ALA A 722 34.66 21.74 -12.11
C ALA A 722 34.89 20.26 -12.45
N ASP A 723 34.29 19.34 -11.70
CA ASP A 723 34.33 17.90 -12.00
C ASP A 723 33.60 17.57 -13.31
N GLY A 724 32.44 18.20 -13.56
CA GLY A 724 31.70 17.98 -14.81
C GLY A 724 32.45 18.43 -16.06
N LEU A 725 33.19 19.54 -15.98
CA LEU A 725 34.08 20.00 -17.05
C LEU A 725 35.35 19.14 -17.17
N LYS A 726 35.96 18.75 -16.05
CA LYS A 726 37.13 17.86 -16.03
C LYS A 726 36.86 16.52 -16.70
N GLN A 727 35.65 15.97 -16.54
CA GLN A 727 35.22 14.74 -17.21
C GLN A 727 35.00 14.90 -18.74
N LEU A 728 34.95 16.13 -19.24
CA LEU A 728 34.82 16.50 -20.66
C LEU A 728 36.01 17.34 -21.16
N SER A 729 37.17 17.24 -20.48
CA SER A 729 38.38 17.99 -20.84
C SER A 729 38.85 17.61 -22.26
N GLY A 730 39.35 18.59 -23.01
CA GLY A 730 39.75 18.45 -24.41
C GLY A 730 38.61 18.24 -25.42
N GLN A 731 37.34 18.35 -25.02
CA GLN A 731 36.18 18.14 -25.90
C GLN A 731 35.35 19.43 -26.07
N ALA A 732 34.79 19.63 -27.26
CA ALA A 732 33.72 20.61 -27.52
C ALA A 732 32.42 20.12 -26.86
N VAL A 733 31.72 21.01 -26.14
CA VAL A 733 30.61 20.65 -25.24
C VAL A 733 29.43 21.60 -25.39
N LEU A 734 28.27 21.02 -25.71
CA LEU A 734 26.96 21.65 -25.65
C LEU A 734 26.43 21.66 -24.22
N ALA A 735 25.73 22.73 -23.81
CA ALA A 735 25.10 22.85 -22.49
C ALA A 735 23.57 23.04 -22.64
N GLU A 736 22.81 21.96 -22.49
CA GLU A 736 21.34 22.02 -22.58
C GLU A 736 20.71 22.23 -21.20
N CYS A 737 19.61 22.97 -21.13
CA CYS A 737 18.74 23.04 -19.95
C CYS A 737 18.25 21.64 -19.54
N LYS A 738 18.41 21.25 -18.27
CA LYS A 738 17.88 19.98 -17.77
C LYS A 738 16.47 20.12 -17.20
N TYR A 739 15.49 20.19 -18.07
CA TYR A 739 14.06 20.26 -17.72
C TYR A 739 13.59 19.18 -16.70
N ASP A 740 12.63 19.50 -15.83
CA ASP A 740 11.92 18.58 -14.90
C ASP A 740 10.63 18.09 -15.58
N GLY A 741 10.75 17.06 -16.42
CA GLY A 741 9.66 16.56 -17.27
C GLY A 741 9.55 15.04 -17.31
N VAL A 742 8.93 14.54 -18.37
CA VAL A 742 8.89 13.11 -18.71
C VAL A 742 9.71 12.89 -19.98
N ARG A 743 10.92 12.31 -19.83
CA ARG A 743 11.68 11.82 -20.98
C ARG A 743 10.87 10.78 -21.76
N ALA A 744 10.62 11.09 -23.02
CA ALA A 744 9.89 10.27 -23.96
C ALA A 744 10.68 10.09 -25.26
N GLN A 745 10.69 8.86 -25.77
CA GLN A 745 11.19 8.55 -27.10
C GLN A 745 10.00 8.56 -28.06
N VAL A 746 10.00 9.47 -29.02
CA VAL A 746 8.87 9.68 -29.93
C VAL A 746 9.21 9.09 -31.30
N HIS A 747 8.34 8.21 -31.78
CA HIS A 747 8.48 7.57 -33.09
C HIS A 747 7.36 8.08 -34.01
N LEU A 748 7.72 8.77 -35.09
CA LEU A 748 6.83 8.97 -36.24
C LEU A 748 7.06 7.79 -37.19
N LEU A 749 6.01 7.08 -37.58
CA LEU A 749 6.09 5.95 -38.51
C LEU A 749 5.68 6.39 -39.91
N ALA A 750 6.16 5.70 -40.96
CA ALA A 750 5.87 6.01 -42.36
C ALA A 750 4.36 6.03 -42.75
N ASN A 751 3.45 5.54 -41.88
CA ASN A 751 2.00 5.62 -42.05
C ASN A 751 1.36 6.89 -41.42
N GLY A 752 2.16 7.80 -40.84
CA GLY A 752 1.68 9.01 -40.16
C GLY A 752 1.15 8.79 -38.73
N SER A 753 1.31 7.60 -38.15
CA SER A 753 1.07 7.36 -36.73
C SER A 753 2.26 7.80 -35.88
N VAL A 754 2.01 8.34 -34.69
CA VAL A 754 3.04 8.74 -33.72
C VAL A 754 2.89 7.91 -32.46
N LEU A 755 3.99 7.31 -32.00
CA LEU A 755 4.07 6.54 -30.77
C LEU A 755 5.01 7.24 -29.78
N VAL A 756 4.63 7.26 -28.50
CA VAL A 756 5.32 7.98 -27.42
C VAL A 756 5.68 7.00 -26.33
N PHE A 757 6.95 6.59 -26.27
CA PHE A 757 7.43 5.60 -25.30
C PHE A 757 8.12 6.27 -24.11
N SER A 758 7.83 5.81 -22.90
CA SER A 758 8.51 6.27 -21.68
C SER A 758 9.98 5.87 -21.66
N ARG A 759 10.76 6.52 -20.80
CA ARG A 759 12.15 6.15 -20.46
C ARG A 759 12.39 4.65 -20.18
N ASN A 760 11.37 3.90 -19.76
CA ASN A 760 11.47 2.45 -19.48
C ASN A 760 11.17 1.57 -20.71
N CYS A 761 10.81 2.17 -21.86
CA CYS A 761 10.18 1.56 -23.03
C CYS A 761 8.70 1.18 -22.86
N GLU A 762 7.98 1.76 -21.91
CA GLU A 762 6.52 1.57 -21.78
C GLU A 762 5.79 2.43 -22.82
N ASP A 763 4.72 1.94 -23.45
CA ASP A 763 3.88 2.80 -24.30
C ASP A 763 3.08 3.82 -23.45
N ARG A 764 3.04 5.07 -23.91
CA ARG A 764 2.30 6.21 -23.34
C ARG A 764 1.53 7.01 -24.40
N SER A 765 1.45 6.54 -25.63
CA SER A 765 0.88 7.22 -26.80
C SER A 765 -0.53 7.75 -26.55
N GLY A 766 -1.43 6.91 -26.04
CA GLY A 766 -2.81 7.30 -25.72
C GLY A 766 -2.95 8.42 -24.69
N SER A 767 -1.95 8.62 -23.82
CA SER A 767 -1.94 9.70 -22.81
C SER A 767 -1.34 11.01 -23.34
N PHE A 768 -0.78 11.00 -24.55
CA PHE A 768 -0.10 12.12 -25.21
C PHE A 768 -0.57 12.38 -26.67
N PRO A 769 -1.89 12.54 -26.93
CA PRO A 769 -2.41 12.82 -28.27
C PRO A 769 -1.90 14.15 -28.84
N ASP A 770 -1.79 15.18 -27.99
CA ASP A 770 -1.26 16.51 -28.31
C ASP A 770 0.21 16.47 -28.77
N VAL A 771 1.02 15.55 -28.24
CA VAL A 771 2.39 15.31 -28.71
C VAL A 771 2.38 14.70 -30.11
N GLY A 772 1.46 13.78 -30.39
CA GLY A 772 1.29 13.20 -31.73
C GLY A 772 0.85 14.22 -32.78
N GLU A 773 0.01 15.18 -32.41
CA GLU A 773 -0.38 16.31 -33.28
C GLU A 773 0.77 17.29 -33.49
N ALA A 774 1.42 17.73 -32.40
CA ALA A 774 2.57 18.65 -32.46
C ALA A 774 3.73 18.12 -33.32
N ILE A 775 4.05 16.83 -33.20
CA ILE A 775 5.14 16.19 -33.95
C ILE A 775 4.81 16.03 -35.43
N ARG A 776 3.56 15.69 -35.79
CA ARG A 776 3.10 15.68 -37.19
C ARG A 776 3.14 17.07 -37.82
N ALA A 777 2.78 18.11 -37.06
CA ALA A 777 2.88 19.50 -37.51
C ALA A 777 4.35 19.94 -37.71
N ALA A 778 5.25 19.63 -36.76
CA ALA A 778 6.66 19.99 -36.82
C ALA A 778 7.43 19.27 -37.95
N ALA A 779 7.08 18.01 -38.23
CA ALA A 779 7.65 17.21 -39.32
C ALA A 779 6.99 17.47 -40.69
N ALA A 780 6.01 18.36 -40.81
CA ALA A 780 5.29 18.60 -42.06
C ALA A 780 6.23 19.17 -43.14
N GLY A 781 6.47 18.38 -44.21
CA GLY A 781 7.43 18.69 -45.26
C GLY A 781 8.88 18.27 -44.96
N GLY A 782 9.12 17.62 -43.81
CA GLY A 782 10.38 16.99 -43.44
C GLY A 782 10.38 15.48 -43.72
N ALA A 783 10.93 14.71 -42.78
CA ALA A 783 11.02 13.25 -42.86
C ALA A 783 9.65 12.56 -42.68
N ARG A 784 9.52 11.33 -43.22
CA ARG A 784 8.30 10.51 -43.10
C ARG A 784 8.34 9.57 -41.91
N GLU A 785 9.53 9.18 -41.49
CA GLU A 785 9.77 8.27 -40.37
C GLU A 785 10.91 8.80 -39.50
N LEU A 786 10.69 8.90 -38.19
CA LEU A 786 11.63 9.51 -37.23
C LEU A 786 11.64 8.77 -35.91
N VAL A 787 12.80 8.75 -35.26
CA VAL A 787 12.93 8.41 -33.83
C VAL A 787 13.66 9.53 -33.11
N LEU A 788 12.97 10.19 -32.18
CA LEU A 788 13.44 11.36 -31.44
C LEU A 788 13.60 11.03 -29.94
N ASP A 789 14.60 11.63 -29.30
CA ASP A 789 14.76 11.62 -27.83
C ASP A 789 14.36 12.99 -27.30
N THR A 790 13.35 13.03 -26.42
CA THR A 790 12.64 14.26 -26.03
C THR A 790 12.36 14.30 -24.54
N GLU A 791 12.19 15.50 -23.97
CA GLU A 791 11.59 15.70 -22.66
C GLU A 791 10.24 16.40 -22.82
N LEU A 792 9.16 15.78 -22.35
CA LEU A 792 7.81 16.35 -22.31
C LEU A 792 7.66 17.17 -21.03
N VAL A 793 7.38 18.46 -21.14
CA VAL A 793 7.31 19.39 -20.00
C VAL A 793 5.95 20.08 -20.01
N ALA A 794 5.27 20.13 -18.86
CA ALA A 794 4.01 20.86 -18.75
C ALA A 794 4.23 22.37 -18.91
N VAL A 795 3.29 23.06 -19.55
CA VAL A 795 3.39 24.51 -19.80
C VAL A 795 2.10 25.26 -19.49
N ASP A 796 2.25 26.48 -19.00
CA ASP A 796 1.17 27.43 -18.84
C ASP A 796 1.03 28.31 -20.10
N ARG A 797 0.13 27.91 -21.02
CA ARG A 797 -0.09 28.67 -22.26
C ARG A 797 -0.67 30.07 -22.01
N ALA A 798 -1.49 30.25 -20.97
CA ALA A 798 -2.10 31.53 -20.64
C ALA A 798 -1.07 32.55 -20.12
N ASN A 799 -0.14 32.11 -19.27
CA ASN A 799 0.86 32.98 -18.63
C ASN A 799 2.17 33.12 -19.45
N GLY A 800 2.13 32.86 -20.76
CA GLY A 800 3.26 33.04 -21.67
C GLY A 800 4.17 31.82 -21.81
N ASN A 801 3.59 30.63 -21.98
CA ASN A 801 4.28 29.34 -22.15
C ASN A 801 5.28 29.01 -21.01
N ARG A 802 4.98 29.45 -19.78
CA ARG A 802 5.82 29.20 -18.59
C ARG A 802 5.90 27.71 -18.28
N LEU A 803 7.11 27.20 -18.06
CA LEU A 803 7.31 25.82 -17.61
C LEU A 803 6.61 25.56 -16.26
N ARG A 804 6.02 24.38 -16.12
CA ARG A 804 5.37 23.86 -14.90
C ARG A 804 6.12 22.62 -14.41
N ALA A 805 6.11 22.39 -13.10
CA ALA A 805 6.88 21.30 -12.49
C ALA A 805 6.35 19.91 -12.89
N PHE A 806 7.22 18.89 -12.86
CA PHE A 806 6.87 17.49 -13.11
C PHE A 806 5.67 17.02 -12.27
N GLN A 807 5.49 17.56 -11.06
CA GLN A 807 4.34 17.24 -10.21
C GLN A 807 3.01 17.50 -10.91
N GLU A 808 2.86 18.64 -11.59
CA GLU A 808 1.63 18.97 -12.33
C GLU A 808 1.45 17.98 -13.48
N LEU A 809 2.47 17.79 -14.31
CA LEU A 809 2.46 16.80 -15.40
C LEU A 809 2.08 15.39 -14.93
N SER A 810 2.52 14.98 -13.73
CA SER A 810 2.22 13.67 -13.16
C SER A 810 0.74 13.46 -12.77
N THR A 811 -0.06 14.54 -12.71
CA THR A 811 -1.52 14.50 -12.49
C THR A 811 -2.35 14.43 -13.77
N ARG A 812 -1.72 14.56 -14.95
CA ARG A 812 -2.36 14.36 -16.25
C ARG A 812 -2.96 12.95 -16.35
N ALA A 813 -4.11 12.85 -17.03
CA ALA A 813 -4.84 11.60 -17.20
C ALA A 813 -3.99 10.50 -17.88
N ARG A 814 -4.33 9.24 -17.60
CA ARG A 814 -3.61 8.05 -18.08
C ARG A 814 -4.55 7.09 -18.80
N GLY A 815 -3.99 6.29 -19.70
CA GLY A 815 -4.76 5.53 -20.69
C GLY A 815 -5.01 6.39 -21.92
N ASP A 816 -5.98 5.98 -22.74
CA ASP A 816 -6.33 6.66 -23.98
C ASP A 816 -7.24 7.87 -23.70
N ILE A 817 -6.75 9.07 -24.01
CA ILE A 817 -7.50 10.32 -23.95
C ILE A 817 -7.53 10.99 -25.32
N THR A 818 -8.62 11.70 -25.60
CA THR A 818 -8.73 12.57 -26.77
C THR A 818 -7.97 13.89 -26.56
N ALA A 819 -7.64 14.61 -27.64
CA ALA A 819 -6.99 15.92 -27.55
C ALA A 819 -7.82 16.91 -26.72
N GLN A 820 -9.15 16.85 -26.82
CA GLN A 820 -10.10 17.67 -26.07
C GLN A 820 -10.13 17.36 -24.56
N GLN A 821 -9.57 16.22 -24.12
CA GLN A 821 -9.47 15.81 -22.71
C GLN A 821 -8.09 16.13 -22.10
N VAL A 822 -7.21 16.83 -22.82
CA VAL A 822 -5.88 17.23 -22.33
C VAL A 822 -6.02 18.40 -21.33
N SER A 823 -6.09 18.07 -20.05
CA SER A 823 -6.17 19.04 -18.95
C SER A 823 -4.87 19.82 -18.69
N ILE A 824 -3.73 19.29 -19.11
CA ILE A 824 -2.39 19.87 -18.90
C ILE A 824 -1.62 19.77 -20.23
N PRO A 825 -1.51 20.87 -21.00
CA PRO A 825 -0.76 20.88 -22.25
C PRO A 825 0.74 20.75 -21.97
N VAL A 826 1.45 20.08 -22.88
CA VAL A 826 2.91 19.97 -22.85
C VAL A 826 3.57 20.73 -23.99
N CYS A 827 4.87 20.99 -23.81
CA CYS A 827 5.82 21.29 -24.87
C CYS A 827 6.78 20.10 -25.04
N VAL A 828 7.21 19.84 -26.27
CA VAL A 828 8.13 18.74 -26.62
C VAL A 828 9.52 19.33 -26.83
N PHE A 829 10.42 19.14 -25.86
CA PHE A 829 11.81 19.55 -25.99
C PHE A 829 12.63 18.42 -26.60
N VAL A 830 12.90 18.52 -27.90
CA VAL A 830 13.72 17.55 -28.65
C VAL A 830 15.19 17.86 -28.39
N PHE A 831 15.97 16.82 -28.06
CA PHE A 831 17.40 16.97 -27.75
C PHE A 831 18.31 15.92 -28.42
N ASP A 832 17.72 14.97 -29.16
CA ASP A 832 18.46 14.06 -30.05
C ASP A 832 17.54 13.46 -31.13
N VAL A 833 18.15 12.99 -32.23
CA VAL A 833 17.48 12.21 -33.30
C VAL A 833 18.31 10.97 -33.59
N LEU A 834 17.63 9.82 -33.57
CA LEU A 834 18.23 8.49 -33.45
C LEU A 834 18.07 7.68 -34.75
N ALA A 835 17.00 7.96 -35.51
CA ALA A 835 16.83 7.48 -36.88
C ALA A 835 15.96 8.44 -37.71
N VAL A 836 16.16 8.42 -39.04
CA VAL A 836 15.46 9.24 -40.04
C VAL A 836 15.24 8.41 -41.31
N ASP A 837 13.99 8.20 -41.74
CA ASP A 837 13.64 7.53 -43.02
C ASP A 837 14.42 6.21 -43.28
N GLY A 838 14.68 5.44 -42.21
CA GLY A 838 15.44 4.17 -42.24
C GLY A 838 16.95 4.28 -42.00
N GLU A 839 17.53 5.49 -41.94
CA GLU A 839 18.93 5.73 -41.55
C GLU A 839 19.10 5.60 -40.02
N ASP A 840 19.94 4.65 -39.56
CA ASP A 840 20.37 4.53 -38.15
C ASP A 840 21.46 5.56 -37.86
N LEU A 841 21.14 6.56 -37.03
CA LEU A 841 22.05 7.65 -36.67
C LEU A 841 22.85 7.39 -35.39
N LEU A 842 22.66 6.27 -34.70
CA LEU A 842 23.26 6.04 -33.37
C LEU A 842 24.80 6.11 -33.38
N ALA A 843 25.43 5.73 -34.47
CA ALA A 843 26.89 5.77 -34.64
C ALA A 843 27.44 7.18 -34.93
N ALA A 844 26.63 8.11 -35.44
CA ALA A 844 27.06 9.47 -35.79
C ALA A 844 27.35 10.32 -34.54
N PRO A 845 28.29 11.29 -34.58
CA PRO A 845 28.53 12.21 -33.47
C PRO A 845 27.32 13.11 -33.21
N LEU A 846 27.18 13.61 -31.97
CA LEU A 846 26.03 14.43 -31.56
C LEU A 846 25.85 15.67 -32.44
N ARG A 847 26.95 16.32 -32.86
CA ARG A 847 26.92 17.44 -33.80
C ARG A 847 26.18 17.10 -35.09
N ALA A 848 26.48 15.94 -35.70
CA ALA A 848 25.84 15.49 -36.93
C ALA A 848 24.36 15.14 -36.73
N ARG A 849 24.01 14.48 -35.62
CA ARG A 849 22.60 14.20 -35.27
C ARG A 849 21.81 15.49 -35.04
N ARG A 850 22.37 16.44 -34.30
CA ARG A 850 21.74 17.75 -34.08
C ARG A 850 21.62 18.58 -35.36
N ALA A 851 22.59 18.51 -36.29
CA ALA A 851 22.47 19.12 -37.60
C ALA A 851 21.32 18.53 -38.46
N ARG A 852 20.98 17.24 -38.28
CA ARG A 852 19.78 16.64 -38.92
C ARG A 852 18.46 17.20 -38.38
N LEU A 853 18.37 17.59 -37.10
CA LEU A 853 17.11 18.03 -36.46
C LEU A 853 16.40 19.16 -37.23
N ALA A 854 17.13 20.19 -37.63
CA ALA A 854 16.58 21.34 -38.36
C ALA A 854 16.07 20.97 -39.77
N ALA A 855 16.62 19.93 -40.39
CA ALA A 855 16.18 19.45 -41.70
C ALA A 855 14.95 18.53 -41.62
N VAL A 856 14.81 17.77 -40.53
CA VAL A 856 13.70 16.79 -40.37
C VAL A 856 12.47 17.35 -39.68
N LEU A 857 12.61 18.44 -38.91
CA LEU A 857 11.51 19.19 -38.31
C LEU A 857 11.49 20.65 -38.83
N PRO A 858 11.25 20.88 -40.14
CA PRO A 858 11.35 22.21 -40.75
C PRO A 858 10.30 23.21 -40.23
N GLN A 859 9.25 22.74 -39.52
CA GLN A 859 8.20 23.56 -38.92
C GLN A 859 8.36 23.68 -37.39
N LEU A 860 9.59 23.56 -36.86
CA LEU A 860 9.91 23.90 -35.46
C LEU A 860 9.44 25.32 -35.13
N ARG A 861 8.60 25.47 -34.11
CA ARG A 861 8.06 26.76 -33.64
C ARG A 861 8.65 27.10 -32.27
N PRO A 862 9.61 28.04 -32.16
CA PRO A 862 10.23 28.41 -30.89
C PRO A 862 9.26 29.15 -29.96
N GLY A 863 8.45 28.39 -29.21
CA GLY A 863 7.63 28.92 -28.10
C GLY A 863 6.46 29.84 -28.50
N GLU A 864 6.15 30.00 -29.78
CA GLU A 864 5.01 30.83 -30.23
C GLU A 864 3.64 30.19 -29.96
N LYS A 865 2.58 31.00 -30.11
CA LYS A 865 1.20 30.78 -29.59
C LYS A 865 0.38 29.69 -30.31
N GLY A 866 1.00 28.64 -30.84
CA GLY A 866 0.33 27.53 -31.51
C GLY A 866 -0.10 26.40 -30.55
N GLU A 867 -1.02 25.56 -31.00
CA GLU A 867 -1.38 24.34 -30.28
C GLU A 867 -0.33 23.25 -30.49
N GLY A 868 0.43 22.96 -29.43
CA GLY A 868 1.51 21.97 -29.44
C GLY A 868 2.85 22.55 -29.89
N CYS A 869 3.68 22.99 -28.94
CA CYS A 869 5.02 23.46 -29.24
C CYS A 869 6.04 22.31 -29.26
N VAL A 870 6.83 22.27 -30.33
CA VAL A 870 8.04 21.45 -30.45
C VAL A 870 9.22 22.41 -30.54
N ALA A 871 10.17 22.26 -29.62
CA ALA A 871 11.35 23.12 -29.51
C ALA A 871 12.61 22.26 -29.43
N VAL A 872 13.75 22.80 -29.86
CA VAL A 872 15.05 22.17 -29.62
C VAL A 872 15.60 22.70 -28.29
N ALA A 873 16.19 21.82 -27.48
CA ALA A 873 16.90 22.22 -26.27
C ALA A 873 18.30 22.77 -26.64
N ASP A 874 18.51 24.07 -26.45
CA ASP A 874 19.78 24.73 -26.81
C ASP A 874 20.13 25.94 -25.93
N VAL A 875 21.35 25.91 -25.38
CA VAL A 875 22.29 27.04 -25.46
C VAL A 875 23.65 26.45 -25.83
N VAL A 876 24.21 26.84 -26.98
CA VAL A 876 25.55 26.42 -27.36
C VAL A 876 26.57 27.21 -26.52
N ILE A 877 27.49 26.51 -25.87
CA ILE A 877 28.76 27.11 -25.47
C ILE A 877 29.66 26.89 -26.67
N ASP A 878 29.94 27.97 -27.39
CA ASP A 878 30.64 27.86 -28.67
C ASP A 878 32.09 27.36 -28.51
N GLU A 879 32.62 27.01 -29.67
CA GLU A 879 33.86 26.30 -29.86
C GLU A 879 35.05 27.09 -29.30
N MET A 880 36.13 26.39 -28.90
CA MET A 880 37.42 27.07 -28.86
C MET A 880 37.77 27.45 -30.30
N ASP A 881 38.08 28.73 -30.54
CA ASP A 881 38.45 29.21 -31.87
C ASP A 881 39.54 28.34 -32.47
N ALA A 882 39.29 27.80 -33.67
CA ALA A 882 40.14 26.79 -34.30
C ALA A 882 41.56 27.31 -34.63
N GLU A 883 41.80 28.61 -34.51
CA GLU A 883 43.10 29.25 -34.72
C GLU A 883 44.07 29.03 -33.54
N GLU A 884 43.62 28.94 -32.29
CA GLU A 884 44.55 28.70 -31.15
C GLU A 884 45.15 27.29 -31.18
N ALA A 885 44.41 26.30 -31.68
CA ALA A 885 44.92 24.93 -31.84
C ALA A 885 46.06 24.84 -32.86
N ALA A 886 46.11 25.73 -33.85
CA ALA A 886 47.14 25.76 -34.89
C ALA A 886 48.45 26.44 -34.43
N ALA A 887 48.42 27.26 -33.38
CA ALA A 887 49.59 27.96 -32.86
C ALA A 887 50.56 27.05 -32.07
N GLY A 888 50.12 25.85 -31.67
CA GLY A 888 50.86 24.98 -30.74
C GLY A 888 52.09 24.25 -31.30
N GLU A 889 52.23 24.11 -32.62
CA GLU A 889 53.31 23.29 -33.22
C GLU A 889 54.67 24.01 -33.38
N ALA A 890 54.85 25.21 -32.80
CA ALA A 890 55.96 26.12 -33.11
C ALA A 890 56.94 26.47 -31.96
N SER A 891 56.96 25.76 -30.82
CA SER A 891 57.99 26.01 -29.78
C SER A 891 58.40 24.77 -28.94
N ALA A 892 59.09 23.82 -29.56
CA ALA A 892 59.66 22.65 -28.86
C ALA A 892 61.04 22.92 -28.21
N ALA A 893 61.13 23.88 -27.27
CA ALA A 893 62.27 24.01 -26.35
C ALA A 893 62.00 25.00 -25.20
N GLY A 894 62.35 24.63 -23.97
CA GLY A 894 62.39 25.52 -22.80
C GLY A 894 61.49 25.10 -21.63
N GLU A 895 62.05 25.02 -20.43
CA GLU A 895 61.34 24.73 -19.19
C GLU A 895 60.75 26.02 -18.58
N ALA A 896 59.44 26.06 -18.33
CA ALA A 896 58.81 27.05 -17.47
C ALA A 896 57.45 26.54 -16.94
N GLU A 897 57.26 26.56 -15.62
CA GLU A 897 55.91 26.46 -15.03
C GLU A 897 55.19 27.81 -15.22
N GLY A 898 54.16 27.88 -16.06
CA GLY A 898 53.46 29.15 -16.32
C GLY A 898 52.13 29.05 -17.08
N VAL A 899 51.05 29.36 -16.37
CA VAL A 899 49.77 29.89 -16.89
C VAL A 899 49.06 29.09 -18.00
N VAL A 900 48.21 28.12 -17.59
CA VAL A 900 47.07 27.61 -18.40
C VAL A 900 45.70 28.07 -17.82
N VAL A 901 45.74 28.85 -16.72
CA VAL A 901 44.58 29.13 -15.85
C VAL A 901 43.47 29.96 -16.52
N GLY A 902 43.76 30.74 -17.56
CA GLY A 902 42.81 31.68 -18.16
C GLY A 902 41.58 31.01 -18.80
N ALA A 903 41.80 30.07 -19.72
CA ALA A 903 40.73 29.48 -20.52
C ALA A 903 39.79 28.57 -19.72
N GLU A 904 40.33 27.75 -18.80
CA GLU A 904 39.50 26.88 -17.94
C GLU A 904 38.61 27.69 -16.99
N VAL A 905 39.12 28.80 -16.42
CA VAL A 905 38.33 29.70 -15.57
C VAL A 905 37.21 30.38 -16.36
N GLY A 906 37.46 30.81 -17.60
CA GLY A 906 36.43 31.36 -18.49
C GLY A 906 35.32 30.35 -18.79
N ARG A 907 35.70 29.10 -19.10
CA ARG A 907 34.76 28.01 -19.38
C ARG A 907 33.92 27.63 -18.15
N GLU A 908 34.53 27.57 -16.96
CA GLU A 908 33.80 27.32 -15.71
C GLU A 908 32.87 28.47 -15.35
N ALA A 909 33.28 29.72 -15.56
CA ALA A 909 32.44 30.90 -15.35
C ALA A 909 31.19 30.88 -16.25
N ARG A 910 31.35 30.58 -17.55
CA ARG A 910 30.19 30.51 -18.48
C ARG A 910 29.24 29.34 -18.15
N VAL A 911 29.74 28.17 -17.74
CA VAL A 911 28.86 27.08 -17.27
C VAL A 911 28.16 27.44 -15.94
N ARG A 912 28.82 28.19 -15.05
CA ARG A 912 28.21 28.70 -13.80
C ARG A 912 27.11 29.71 -14.07
N GLU A 913 27.31 30.63 -15.01
CA GLU A 913 26.30 31.58 -15.48
C GLU A 913 25.10 30.86 -16.10
N LEU A 914 25.35 29.95 -17.06
CA LEU A 914 24.29 29.15 -17.70
C LEU A 914 23.54 28.24 -16.72
N LEU A 915 24.20 27.76 -15.66
CA LEU A 915 23.52 27.02 -14.59
C LEU A 915 22.58 27.94 -13.79
N GLN A 916 22.98 29.18 -13.52
CA GLN A 916 22.12 30.17 -12.87
C GLN A 916 20.94 30.59 -13.76
N GLU A 917 21.18 30.82 -15.06
CA GLU A 917 20.13 31.06 -16.07
C GLU A 917 19.13 29.88 -16.13
N ALA A 918 19.62 28.63 -16.23
CA ALA A 918 18.79 27.43 -16.33
C ALA A 918 17.98 27.15 -15.04
N LEU A 919 18.53 27.45 -13.86
CA LEU A 919 17.81 27.38 -12.60
C LEU A 919 16.75 28.49 -12.48
N ALA A 920 17.07 29.72 -12.89
CA ALA A 920 16.12 30.84 -12.94
C ALA A 920 14.97 30.62 -13.95
N ALA A 921 15.23 29.87 -15.02
CA ALA A 921 14.21 29.41 -15.98
C ALA A 921 13.31 28.28 -15.44
N GLY A 922 13.57 27.76 -14.23
CA GLY A 922 12.75 26.70 -13.60
C GLY A 922 13.12 25.28 -14.02
N THR A 923 14.36 25.02 -14.42
CA THR A 923 14.86 23.67 -14.76
C THR A 923 15.72 23.08 -13.62
N GLU A 924 16.04 21.79 -13.64
CA GLU A 924 16.82 21.15 -12.56
C GLU A 924 18.33 21.51 -12.57
N GLY A 925 18.82 22.14 -13.65
CA GLY A 925 20.24 22.39 -13.90
C GLY A 925 20.63 22.23 -15.37
N LEU A 926 21.79 21.64 -15.65
CA LEU A 926 22.34 21.50 -17.01
C LEU A 926 22.68 20.04 -17.39
N MET A 927 22.54 19.74 -18.68
CA MET A 927 23.11 18.58 -19.35
C MET A 927 24.31 19.05 -20.19
N LEU A 928 25.54 18.70 -19.78
CA LEU A 928 26.72 18.89 -20.62
C LEU A 928 26.86 17.68 -21.54
N LYS A 929 26.96 17.91 -22.85
CA LYS A 929 27.13 16.85 -23.86
C LYS A 929 28.34 17.12 -24.75
N ALA A 930 29.25 16.16 -24.88
CA ALA A 930 30.28 16.18 -25.91
C ALA A 930 29.66 16.18 -27.31
N LEU A 931 30.17 17.02 -28.21
CA LEU A 931 29.63 17.19 -29.56
C LEU A 931 30.20 16.18 -30.57
N ASP A 932 31.49 15.88 -30.49
CA ASP A 932 32.25 15.22 -31.55
C ASP A 932 32.95 13.93 -31.09
N VAL A 933 34.06 14.05 -30.35
CA VAL A 933 34.86 12.90 -29.89
C VAL A 933 34.07 12.06 -28.89
N GLY A 934 33.85 10.78 -29.20
CA GLY A 934 33.08 9.86 -28.35
C GLY A 934 31.58 10.17 -28.24
N ALA A 935 31.07 11.08 -29.08
CA ALA A 935 29.71 11.62 -28.98
C ALA A 935 28.59 10.77 -29.64
N SER A 936 28.87 9.50 -29.97
CA SER A 936 27.87 8.56 -30.48
C SER A 936 26.77 8.29 -29.45
N TYR A 937 25.56 7.95 -29.92
CA TYR A 937 24.48 7.57 -29.02
C TYR A 937 24.71 6.15 -28.51
N GLN A 938 24.66 5.95 -27.19
CA GLN A 938 25.02 4.67 -26.56
C GLN A 938 23.86 4.12 -25.71
N PRO A 939 22.98 3.28 -26.30
CA PRO A 939 21.78 2.75 -25.65
C PRO A 939 22.05 2.05 -24.30
N SER A 940 21.27 2.38 -23.27
CA SER A 940 21.44 1.99 -21.85
C SER A 940 22.80 2.25 -21.20
N ARG A 941 23.83 2.76 -21.89
CA ARG A 941 25.13 3.04 -21.27
C ARG A 941 25.06 4.36 -20.49
N ARG A 942 25.80 4.44 -19.38
CA ARG A 942 26.21 5.74 -18.82
C ARG A 942 27.42 6.18 -19.62
N SER A 943 27.24 7.11 -20.56
CA SER A 943 28.38 7.59 -21.32
C SER A 943 29.21 8.57 -20.50
N GLU A 944 30.47 8.75 -20.88
CA GLU A 944 31.30 9.84 -20.35
C GLU A 944 31.03 11.14 -21.13
N SER A 945 30.48 11.03 -22.35
CA SER A 945 30.08 12.15 -23.19
C SER A 945 28.85 12.91 -22.68
N TRP A 946 27.99 12.35 -21.81
CA TRP A 946 26.84 13.05 -21.22
C TRP A 946 26.99 13.18 -19.69
N ILE A 947 27.18 14.39 -19.20
CA ILE A 947 27.26 14.74 -17.77
C ILE A 947 26.03 15.57 -17.38
N LYS A 948 25.54 15.43 -16.13
CA LYS A 948 24.46 16.27 -15.61
C LYS A 948 24.86 17.01 -14.34
N ILE A 949 24.82 18.34 -14.42
CA ILE A 949 25.04 19.27 -13.30
C ILE A 949 23.68 19.65 -12.73
N LYS A 950 23.56 19.69 -11.40
CA LYS A 950 22.32 20.02 -10.68
C LYS A 950 22.58 20.91 -9.47
N LYS A 951 21.54 21.62 -9.01
CA LYS A 951 21.53 22.31 -7.72
C LYS A 951 21.96 21.39 -6.56
N ASP A 952 21.43 20.16 -6.48
CA ASP A 952 21.75 19.21 -5.39
C ASP A 952 23.17 18.59 -5.47
N TYR A 953 23.96 18.89 -6.51
CA TYR A 953 25.36 18.47 -6.64
C TYR A 953 26.37 19.61 -6.36
N CYS A 954 26.00 20.87 -6.57
CA CYS A 954 26.83 22.00 -6.18
C CYS A 954 26.76 22.19 -4.65
N ALA A 955 27.87 21.98 -3.93
CA ALA A 955 27.89 21.99 -2.45
C ALA A 955 27.32 23.29 -1.83
N GLU A 956 27.60 24.43 -2.46
CA GLU A 956 27.14 25.78 -2.11
C GLU A 956 25.61 25.98 -2.22
N LEU A 957 24.90 25.10 -2.92
CA LEU A 957 23.48 25.28 -3.29
C LEU A 957 22.54 24.21 -2.69
N ARG A 958 23.01 23.37 -1.76
CA ARG A 958 22.24 22.23 -1.24
C ARG A 958 21.41 22.60 -0.01
N ASP A 959 20.10 22.57 -0.12
CA ASP A 959 19.18 22.74 1.02
C ASP A 959 19.10 21.45 1.87
N SER A 960 18.93 21.59 3.19
CA SER A 960 18.75 20.47 4.14
C SER A 960 17.74 20.80 5.22
N LEU A 961 17.03 19.79 5.73
CA LEU A 961 16.08 19.90 6.85
C LEU A 961 16.57 19.07 8.04
N ASP A 962 16.45 19.61 9.25
CA ASP A 962 16.61 18.86 10.49
C ASP A 962 15.23 18.37 10.94
N LEU A 963 14.98 17.06 10.91
CA LEU A 963 13.64 16.48 11.11
C LEU A 963 13.61 15.44 12.25
N VAL A 964 12.55 15.49 13.05
CA VAL A 964 12.33 14.61 14.21
C VAL A 964 11.84 13.24 13.78
N VAL A 965 12.37 12.16 14.35
CA VAL A 965 11.89 10.79 14.11
C VAL A 965 10.66 10.49 14.99
N ILE A 966 9.50 10.19 14.37
CA ILE A 966 8.24 9.95 15.11
C ILE A 966 7.63 8.55 14.92
N GLY A 967 8.15 7.74 13.99
CA GLY A 967 7.68 6.36 13.78
C GLY A 967 8.45 5.62 12.68
N ALA A 968 8.14 4.33 12.45
CA ALA A 968 8.71 3.55 11.35
C ALA A 968 7.84 2.36 10.93
N TRP A 969 8.14 1.80 9.74
CA TRP A 969 7.59 0.53 9.25
C TRP A 969 8.62 -0.59 9.33
N TYR A 970 8.18 -1.84 9.40
CA TYR A 970 9.05 -2.98 9.16
C TYR A 970 9.54 -2.98 7.70
N GLY A 971 10.84 -3.21 7.51
CA GLY A 971 11.45 -3.26 6.19
C GLY A 971 11.06 -4.49 5.39
N ASN A 972 11.21 -4.39 4.06
CA ASN A 972 10.93 -5.47 3.11
C ASN A 972 12.21 -5.94 2.39
N GLY A 973 12.21 -7.18 1.90
CA GLY A 973 13.33 -7.77 1.16
C GLY A 973 14.65 -7.71 1.94
N ARG A 974 15.67 -7.03 1.40
CA ARG A 974 17.00 -6.91 2.05
C ARG A 974 16.97 -6.29 3.45
N LYS A 975 15.87 -5.60 3.81
CA LYS A 975 15.69 -4.93 5.11
C LYS A 975 14.69 -5.63 6.04
N ALA A 976 14.30 -6.88 5.76
CA ALA A 976 13.28 -7.60 6.53
C ALA A 976 13.53 -7.70 8.04
N GLY A 977 14.80 -7.65 8.48
CA GLY A 977 15.17 -7.66 9.90
C GLY A 977 15.17 -6.28 10.57
N TRP A 978 14.90 -5.19 9.84
CA TRP A 978 15.13 -3.81 10.27
C TRP A 978 13.91 -2.90 10.07
N LEU A 979 13.93 -1.73 10.71
CA LEU A 979 12.96 -0.66 10.49
C LEU A 979 13.34 0.15 9.24
N SER A 980 12.42 0.25 8.27
CA SER A 980 12.55 1.12 7.10
C SER A 980 11.25 1.13 6.27
N PRO A 981 10.71 2.28 5.84
CA PRO A 981 11.14 3.65 6.16
C PRO A 981 10.96 4.05 7.64
N PHE A 982 11.59 5.16 8.00
CA PHE A 982 11.24 5.97 9.17
C PHE A 982 10.35 7.13 8.75
N LEU A 983 9.40 7.54 9.60
CA LEU A 983 8.53 8.71 9.44
C LEU A 983 9.15 9.90 10.18
N LEU A 984 9.36 11.00 9.44
CA LEU A 984 10.04 12.19 9.94
C LEU A 984 9.13 13.43 9.92
N ALA A 985 9.32 14.34 10.87
CA ALA A 985 8.46 15.51 11.10
C ALA A 985 9.23 16.81 11.33
N ALA A 986 8.57 17.92 10.99
CA ALA A 986 8.93 19.31 11.31
C ALA A 986 8.25 19.74 12.61
N TRP A 987 8.81 20.71 13.33
CA TRP A 987 8.20 21.30 14.54
C TRP A 987 7.52 22.62 14.22
N ASP A 988 6.21 22.69 14.44
CA ASP A 988 5.42 23.93 14.36
C ASP A 988 5.25 24.50 15.79
N PRO A 989 5.93 25.60 16.13
CA PRO A 989 5.86 26.20 17.47
C PRO A 989 4.58 27.01 17.70
N GLU A 990 3.84 27.38 16.67
CA GLU A 990 2.57 28.12 16.79
C GLU A 990 1.40 27.16 17.04
N ALA A 991 1.47 25.97 16.45
CA ALA A 991 0.50 24.89 16.62
C ALA A 991 0.88 23.88 17.72
N GLU A 992 2.06 24.03 18.34
CA GLU A 992 2.72 23.08 19.27
C GLU A 992 2.71 21.62 18.74
N GLN A 993 3.04 21.43 17.45
CA GLN A 993 2.83 20.17 16.74
C GLN A 993 4.04 19.67 15.95
N LEU A 994 4.26 18.35 15.99
CA LEU A 994 5.16 17.66 15.07
C LEU A 994 4.40 17.25 13.80
N GLN A 995 4.61 18.01 12.73
CA GLN A 995 3.94 17.86 11.44
C GLN A 995 4.77 16.97 10.52
N SER A 996 4.23 15.84 10.05
CA SER A 996 5.02 14.92 9.22
C SER A 996 5.40 15.52 7.87
N VAL A 997 6.65 15.26 7.43
CA VAL A 997 7.27 15.77 6.19
C VAL A 997 7.54 14.65 5.19
N CYS A 998 8.15 13.54 5.60
CA CYS A 998 8.55 12.50 4.66
C CYS A 998 8.75 11.11 5.28
N ARG A 999 8.77 10.09 4.43
CA ARG A 999 9.28 8.74 4.75
C ARG A 999 10.73 8.59 4.28
N CYS A 1000 11.70 8.47 5.20
CA CYS A 1000 13.11 8.28 4.83
C CYS A 1000 13.50 6.78 4.80
N MET A 1001 14.15 6.35 3.71
CA MET A 1001 14.61 4.95 3.52
C MET A 1001 15.99 4.81 2.85
N SER A 1002 16.78 5.87 2.79
CA SER A 1002 18.11 5.87 2.16
C SER A 1002 19.07 6.83 2.87
N GLY A 1003 20.38 6.67 2.65
CA GLY A 1003 21.45 7.39 3.36
C GLY A 1003 22.07 6.60 4.52
N PHE A 1004 21.28 5.72 5.15
CA PHE A 1004 21.72 4.84 6.24
C PHE A 1004 22.63 3.68 5.79
N THR A 1005 23.60 3.31 6.63
CA THR A 1005 24.36 2.07 6.52
C THR A 1005 23.57 0.87 7.05
N ASP A 1006 23.95 -0.35 6.66
CA ASP A 1006 23.33 -1.58 7.16
C ASP A 1006 23.59 -1.80 8.67
N GLN A 1007 24.70 -1.26 9.21
CA GLN A 1007 24.93 -1.19 10.66
C GLN A 1007 23.94 -0.22 11.34
N PHE A 1008 23.77 0.99 10.81
CA PHE A 1008 22.83 1.96 11.37
C PHE A 1008 21.40 1.41 11.39
N TYR A 1009 20.98 0.68 10.34
CA TYR A 1009 19.67 0.01 10.34
C TYR A 1009 19.53 -0.98 11.50
N ALA A 1010 20.54 -1.79 11.81
CA ALA A 1010 20.50 -2.73 12.92
C ALA A 1010 20.44 -2.00 14.27
N GLU A 1011 21.30 -1.02 14.49
CA GLU A 1011 21.36 -0.25 15.73
C GLU A 1011 20.09 0.56 15.98
N ALA A 1012 19.64 1.35 15.00
CA ALA A 1012 18.39 2.12 15.10
C ALA A 1012 17.18 1.21 15.32
N THR A 1013 17.14 0.03 14.68
CA THR A 1013 16.08 -0.97 14.94
C THR A 1013 16.03 -1.37 16.42
N GLU A 1014 17.17 -1.63 17.05
CA GLU A 1014 17.22 -2.02 18.46
C GLU A 1014 17.11 -0.85 19.45
N ARG A 1015 17.45 0.39 19.05
CA ARG A 1015 17.11 1.60 19.83
C ARG A 1015 15.61 1.86 19.83
N PHE A 1016 15.02 2.02 18.64
CA PHE A 1016 13.63 2.46 18.51
C PHE A 1016 12.59 1.41 18.94
N LYS A 1017 12.86 0.09 18.82
CA LYS A 1017 11.99 -0.95 19.42
C LYS A 1017 11.84 -0.80 20.94
N LYS A 1018 12.88 -0.33 21.64
CA LYS A 1018 12.87 -0.12 23.10
C LYS A 1018 12.14 1.17 23.50
N ARG A 1019 12.04 2.13 22.58
CA ARG A 1019 11.39 3.44 22.74
C ARG A 1019 10.06 3.54 21.98
N GLN A 1020 9.42 2.39 21.72
CA GLN A 1020 8.14 2.34 21.02
C GLN A 1020 6.98 2.76 21.92
N ILE A 1021 6.06 3.57 21.40
CA ILE A 1021 4.83 3.98 22.07
C ILE A 1021 3.59 3.32 21.42
N PRO A 1022 2.47 3.14 22.14
CA PRO A 1022 1.33 2.37 21.63
C PRO A 1022 0.57 2.99 20.44
N GLY A 1023 0.79 4.28 20.15
CA GLY A 1023 0.10 5.05 19.13
C GLY A 1023 0.69 6.46 18.99
N PRO A 1024 0.19 7.30 18.06
CA PRO A 1024 0.66 8.67 17.91
C PRO A 1024 0.32 9.51 19.15
N LYS A 1025 1.16 10.51 19.45
CA LYS A 1025 0.84 11.56 20.41
C LYS A 1025 -0.24 12.49 19.83
N PRO A 1026 -1.07 13.17 20.66
CA PRO A 1026 -2.08 14.12 20.17
C PRO A 1026 -1.50 15.25 19.30
N TYR A 1027 -0.24 15.64 19.53
CA TYR A 1027 0.48 16.66 18.77
C TYR A 1027 1.23 16.14 17.53
N TYR A 1028 1.04 14.86 17.14
CA TYR A 1028 1.59 14.32 15.89
C TYR A 1028 0.63 14.55 14.73
N ALA A 1029 0.78 15.68 14.04
CA ALA A 1029 -0.01 16.01 12.85
C ALA A 1029 0.46 15.20 11.64
N THR A 1030 -0.28 14.15 11.28
CA THR A 1030 0.07 13.26 10.15
C THR A 1030 -1.14 12.47 9.63
N ASN A 1031 -1.19 12.19 8.32
CA ASN A 1031 -2.12 11.20 7.76
C ASN A 1031 -1.46 9.80 7.61
N GLU A 1032 -0.22 9.63 8.09
CA GLU A 1032 0.53 8.37 8.01
C GLU A 1032 0.25 7.41 9.16
N TRP A 1033 0.32 6.11 8.87
CA TRP A 1033 0.22 5.04 9.88
C TRP A 1033 1.45 4.10 9.84
N PRO A 1034 2.55 4.45 10.53
CA PRO A 1034 3.69 3.56 10.74
C PRO A 1034 3.32 2.28 11.50
N SER A 1035 4.20 1.28 11.42
CA SER A 1035 4.04 0.01 12.16
C SER A 1035 4.38 0.16 13.65
N LEU A 1036 5.30 1.06 13.96
CA LEU A 1036 5.72 1.47 15.30
C LEU A 1036 5.73 3.00 15.40
N TRP A 1037 5.27 3.55 16.51
CA TRP A 1037 5.39 4.96 16.87
C TRP A 1037 6.49 5.12 17.92
N PHE A 1038 7.15 6.28 17.96
CA PHE A 1038 8.23 6.57 18.92
C PHE A 1038 7.96 7.86 19.68
N GLU A 1039 8.59 8.02 20.85
CA GLU A 1039 8.77 9.34 21.46
C GLU A 1039 9.67 10.22 20.56
N PRO A 1040 9.46 11.55 20.53
CA PRO A 1040 10.28 12.44 19.72
C PRO A 1040 11.57 12.74 20.47
N GLU A 1041 12.65 12.07 20.09
CA GLU A 1041 13.96 12.22 20.75
C GLU A 1041 15.11 12.48 19.77
N GLU A 1042 15.24 11.67 18.71
CA GLU A 1042 16.29 11.87 17.70
C GLU A 1042 15.84 12.87 16.62
N VAL A 1043 16.67 13.89 16.38
CA VAL A 1043 16.58 14.77 15.20
C VAL A 1043 17.63 14.33 14.19
N TRP A 1044 17.27 14.23 12.91
CA TRP A 1044 18.15 13.78 11.83
C TRP A 1044 18.29 14.85 10.75
N GLU A 1045 19.52 15.05 10.24
CA GLU A 1045 19.76 15.89 9.07
C GLU A 1045 19.37 15.11 7.81
N ILE A 1046 18.38 15.62 7.07
CA ILE A 1046 17.83 15.02 5.85
C ILE A 1046 18.04 15.97 4.67
N ARG A 1047 18.51 15.43 3.55
CA ARG A 1047 18.58 16.14 2.27
C ARG A 1047 17.63 15.49 1.27
N GLY A 1048 17.09 16.27 0.35
CA GLY A 1048 16.28 15.82 -0.77
C GLY A 1048 16.73 16.49 -2.07
N ALA A 1049 15.93 16.34 -3.12
CA ALA A 1049 16.06 17.18 -4.31
C ALA A 1049 15.23 18.47 -4.14
N ASP A 1050 13.93 18.31 -3.94
CA ASP A 1050 12.94 19.38 -4.01
C ASP A 1050 11.88 19.22 -2.89
N LEU A 1051 11.13 20.28 -2.60
CA LEU A 1051 9.92 20.26 -1.78
C LEU A 1051 8.68 20.20 -2.68
N THR A 1052 7.65 19.51 -2.21
CA THR A 1052 6.52 19.07 -3.03
C THR A 1052 5.20 19.14 -2.25
N LEU A 1053 4.09 19.50 -2.90
CA LEU A 1053 2.78 19.46 -2.22
C LEU A 1053 2.33 18.01 -2.00
N SER A 1054 1.84 17.73 -0.80
CA SER A 1054 1.51 16.38 -0.33
C SER A 1054 0.08 16.28 0.22
N PRO A 1055 -0.71 15.28 -0.23
CA PRO A 1055 -2.01 14.97 0.37
C PRO A 1055 -1.89 14.09 1.64
N VAL A 1056 -0.67 13.66 2.01
CA VAL A 1056 -0.43 12.72 3.13
C VAL A 1056 0.38 13.37 4.25
N HIS A 1057 1.41 14.12 3.90
CA HIS A 1057 2.24 14.87 4.85
C HIS A 1057 1.59 16.21 5.21
N ARG A 1058 1.88 16.70 6.42
CA ARG A 1058 1.15 17.80 7.07
C ARG A 1058 1.99 19.04 7.37
N ALA A 1059 3.31 18.97 7.20
CA ALA A 1059 4.18 20.13 7.38
C ALA A 1059 3.71 21.32 6.54
N ALA A 1060 3.54 22.49 7.15
CA ALA A 1060 3.04 23.70 6.49
C ALA A 1060 1.66 23.55 5.79
N ALA A 1061 0.83 22.59 6.18
CA ALA A 1061 -0.54 22.49 5.70
C ALA A 1061 -1.35 23.75 6.06
N GLY A 1062 -2.18 24.24 5.13
CA GLY A 1062 -2.89 25.51 5.27
C GLY A 1062 -2.03 26.76 4.99
N ARG A 1063 -0.70 26.72 5.16
CA ARG A 1063 0.19 27.87 4.88
C ARG A 1063 0.45 28.08 3.38
N LEU A 1064 0.54 26.99 2.60
CA LEU A 1064 0.81 27.02 1.15
C LEU A 1064 -0.33 26.51 0.26
N HIS A 1065 -1.22 25.69 0.82
CA HIS A 1065 -2.37 25.11 0.14
C HIS A 1065 -3.39 24.72 1.23
N PRO A 1066 -4.71 24.93 1.05
CA PRO A 1066 -5.71 24.65 2.07
C PRO A 1066 -5.65 23.20 2.60
N ASP A 1067 -5.80 22.20 1.72
CA ASP A 1067 -5.90 20.79 2.14
C ASP A 1067 -4.58 19.98 2.15
N ARG A 1068 -3.44 20.58 1.76
CA ARG A 1068 -2.19 19.86 1.51
C ARG A 1068 -1.03 20.44 2.30
N GLY A 1069 -0.22 19.58 2.90
CA GLY A 1069 1.08 19.95 3.45
C GLY A 1069 2.20 19.83 2.41
N VAL A 1070 3.44 19.87 2.88
CA VAL A 1070 4.67 19.77 2.08
C VAL A 1070 5.42 18.48 2.40
N SER A 1071 6.08 17.91 1.40
CA SER A 1071 6.95 16.74 1.51
C SER A 1071 8.26 16.90 0.73
N LEU A 1072 9.31 16.24 1.22
CA LEU A 1072 10.64 16.26 0.62
C LEU A 1072 10.80 15.13 -0.42
N ARG A 1073 11.14 15.49 -1.67
CA ARG A 1073 11.40 14.55 -2.79
C ARG A 1073 12.77 13.87 -2.59
N PHE A 1074 12.80 12.54 -2.73
CA PHE A 1074 14.00 11.70 -2.57
C PHE A 1074 14.79 11.87 -1.25
N PRO A 1075 14.15 11.73 -0.07
CA PRO A 1075 14.80 11.95 1.22
C PRO A 1075 15.97 10.98 1.49
N ARG A 1076 17.09 11.54 1.90
CA ARG A 1076 18.32 10.87 2.31
C ARG A 1076 18.74 11.34 3.68
N PHE A 1077 18.91 10.40 4.60
CA PHE A 1077 19.60 10.65 5.87
C PHE A 1077 21.08 10.99 5.62
N ILE A 1078 21.59 11.96 6.37
CA ILE A 1078 23.00 12.36 6.36
C ILE A 1078 23.66 11.98 7.68
N ARG A 1079 23.09 12.43 8.80
CA ARG A 1079 23.57 12.19 10.17
C ARG A 1079 22.46 12.40 11.19
N VAL A 1080 22.70 11.93 12.42
CA VAL A 1080 21.94 12.37 13.61
C VAL A 1080 22.40 13.79 13.97
N ARG A 1081 21.50 14.58 14.55
CA ARG A 1081 21.77 15.89 15.15
C ARG A 1081 21.74 15.77 16.67
N ASP A 1082 22.78 15.15 17.22
CA ASP A 1082 22.97 15.06 18.68
C ASP A 1082 23.15 16.46 19.32
N ASP A 1083 23.36 17.48 18.48
CA ASP A 1083 23.42 18.90 18.79
C ASP A 1083 22.07 19.65 18.74
N LYS A 1084 20.93 18.94 18.56
CA LYS A 1084 19.58 19.52 18.51
C LYS A 1084 18.53 18.72 19.27
N ARG A 1085 17.60 19.42 19.90
CA ARG A 1085 16.35 18.87 20.45
C ARG A 1085 15.23 18.83 19.40
N PRO A 1086 14.14 18.08 19.63
CA PRO A 1086 12.95 18.09 18.78
C PRO A 1086 12.38 19.49 18.49
N GLU A 1087 12.47 20.41 19.45
CA GLU A 1087 11.98 21.79 19.29
C GLU A 1087 12.92 22.68 18.45
N ASP A 1088 14.19 22.26 18.27
CA ASP A 1088 15.18 22.92 17.41
C ASP A 1088 15.11 22.41 15.96
N ALA A 1089 14.16 21.53 15.64
CA ALA A 1089 13.95 20.98 14.30
C ALA A 1089 13.50 22.07 13.30
N THR A 1090 13.62 21.81 12.01
CA THR A 1090 13.19 22.75 10.97
C THR A 1090 11.67 22.94 11.02
N GLY A 1091 11.24 24.18 11.23
CA GLY A 1091 9.82 24.54 11.32
C GLY A 1091 9.13 24.81 9.98
N PRO A 1092 7.80 24.97 9.99
CA PRO A 1092 6.99 25.08 8.79
C PRO A 1092 7.32 26.31 7.96
N ASP A 1093 7.70 27.44 8.56
CA ASP A 1093 7.98 28.68 7.81
C ASP A 1093 9.29 28.61 7.01
N VAL A 1094 10.28 27.86 7.51
CA VAL A 1094 11.49 27.54 6.74
C VAL A 1094 11.14 26.62 5.58
N ILE A 1095 10.22 25.66 5.78
CA ILE A 1095 9.70 24.80 4.69
C ILE A 1095 8.90 25.64 3.68
N CYS A 1096 8.10 26.61 4.13
CA CYS A 1096 7.41 27.58 3.28
C CYS A 1096 8.39 28.44 2.48
N GLN A 1097 9.44 28.95 3.11
CA GLN A 1097 10.48 29.76 2.49
C GLN A 1097 11.24 28.96 1.42
N LEU A 1098 11.67 27.74 1.73
CA LEU A 1098 12.39 26.87 0.79
C LEU A 1098 11.50 26.43 -0.38
N TYR A 1099 10.24 26.06 -0.12
CA TYR A 1099 9.28 25.76 -1.18
C TYR A 1099 8.97 26.99 -2.05
N SER A 1100 8.83 28.17 -1.44
CA SER A 1100 8.63 29.44 -2.16
C SER A 1100 9.87 29.86 -2.95
N ALA A 1101 11.08 29.54 -2.49
CA ALA A 1101 12.32 29.78 -3.22
C ALA A 1101 12.45 28.85 -4.44
N GLN A 1102 11.94 27.61 -4.35
CA GLN A 1102 11.86 26.67 -5.46
C GLN A 1102 10.74 27.01 -6.46
N THR A 1103 9.65 27.64 -6.00
CA THR A 1103 8.46 27.95 -6.81
C THR A 1103 8.29 29.43 -7.15
N ARG A 1104 9.31 30.28 -6.89
CA ARG A 1104 9.28 31.72 -7.18
C ARG A 1104 9.31 31.97 -8.70
N LYS A 1105 8.10 32.07 -9.25
CA LYS A 1105 7.82 32.28 -10.67
C LYS A 1105 8.52 33.51 -11.25
N MET A 1106 9.56 33.27 -12.04
CA MET A 1106 9.72 33.85 -13.38
C MET A 1106 9.33 35.34 -13.54
N GLU A 1107 10.30 36.21 -13.29
CA GLU A 1107 10.61 37.25 -14.27
C GLU A 1107 11.56 36.62 -15.32
N THR A 1108 11.35 36.89 -16.59
CA THR A 1108 12.20 36.29 -17.65
C THR A 1108 13.54 37.01 -17.75
N ALA A 1109 14.62 36.30 -18.09
CA ALA A 1109 15.91 36.91 -18.39
C ALA A 1109 15.80 37.99 -19.50
N GLN A 1110 14.89 37.80 -20.46
CA GLN A 1110 14.57 38.79 -21.49
C GLN A 1110 13.96 40.08 -20.91
N GLN A 1111 13.12 40.00 -19.87
CA GLN A 1111 12.64 41.19 -19.14
C GLN A 1111 13.74 41.83 -18.29
N ALA A 1112 14.61 41.04 -17.65
CA ALA A 1112 15.75 41.59 -16.90
C ALA A 1112 16.76 42.32 -17.81
N VAL A 1113 17.02 41.80 -19.01
CA VAL A 1113 17.82 42.46 -20.06
C VAL A 1113 17.11 43.73 -20.57
N ALA A 1114 15.81 43.66 -20.86
CA ALA A 1114 15.03 44.82 -21.29
C ALA A 1114 14.89 45.91 -20.21
N ALA A 1115 14.92 45.55 -18.92
CA ALA A 1115 14.92 46.48 -17.80
C ALA A 1115 16.30 47.12 -17.60
N ARG A 1116 17.39 46.34 -17.69
CA ARG A 1116 18.77 46.88 -17.71
C ARG A 1116 18.98 47.83 -18.88
N ALA A 1117 18.41 47.54 -20.04
CA ALA A 1117 18.40 48.43 -21.20
C ALA A 1117 17.55 49.72 -21.03
N ARG A 1118 16.83 49.87 -19.91
CA ARG A 1118 16.00 51.05 -19.58
C ARG A 1118 16.53 51.90 -18.40
N GLY A 1119 17.66 51.51 -17.80
CA GLY A 1119 18.54 52.45 -17.07
C GLY A 1119 18.00 53.13 -15.80
N GLY A 1120 17.39 52.39 -14.87
CA GLY A 1120 17.06 52.89 -13.52
C GLY A 1120 17.80 52.13 -12.40
N ASP A 1121 18.47 52.85 -11.47
CA ASP A 1121 19.08 52.27 -10.25
C ASP A 1121 18.09 52.37 -9.06
N PRO A 1122 17.57 51.24 -8.53
CA PRO A 1122 16.58 51.24 -7.47
C PRO A 1122 17.21 51.33 -6.07
N ARG A 1123 17.83 52.47 -5.74
CA ARG A 1123 18.35 52.75 -4.38
C ARG A 1123 18.11 54.19 -3.91
N ILE A 1124 16.92 54.45 -3.35
CA ILE A 1124 16.64 55.42 -2.26
C ILE A 1124 15.15 55.34 -1.85
N ALA A 1125 14.86 55.60 -0.57
CA ALA A 1125 13.54 55.76 0.08
C ALA A 1125 12.58 54.54 0.13
N GLY A 1126 11.85 54.26 1.21
CA GLY A 1126 12.02 54.66 2.61
C GLY A 1126 10.86 55.42 3.28
N ALA A 1127 10.00 54.66 3.98
CA ALA A 1127 9.10 55.05 5.09
C ALA A 1127 7.89 56.00 4.83
N GLY A 1128 6.80 55.75 5.59
CA GLY A 1128 5.54 56.52 5.60
C GLY A 1128 4.46 56.01 4.62
N GLY A 1129 3.15 56.06 4.92
CA GLY A 1129 2.50 56.38 6.20
C GLY A 1129 0.97 56.63 6.10
N GLU A 1130 0.19 55.89 6.90
CA GLU A 1130 -1.19 56.20 7.36
C GLU A 1130 -2.39 56.28 6.36
N HIS A 1131 -3.60 56.44 6.93
CA HIS A 1131 -4.92 56.33 6.29
C HIS A 1131 -5.52 57.69 5.84
N ALA A 1132 -6.15 57.70 4.65
CA ALA A 1132 -7.44 58.37 4.33
C ALA A 1132 -7.79 58.12 2.84
N GLY A 1133 -9.04 58.19 2.36
CA GLY A 1133 -10.33 58.40 3.06
C GLY A 1133 -11.17 59.51 2.40
N ASN A 1134 -12.19 59.12 1.60
CA ASN A 1134 -13.08 59.99 0.79
C ASN A 1134 -12.37 60.75 -0.35
N GLY A 1135 -13.01 61.14 -1.45
CA GLY A 1135 -14.41 60.98 -1.91
C GLY A 1135 -14.71 61.99 -3.04
N ALA A 1136 -15.92 61.92 -3.64
CA ALA A 1136 -16.44 62.83 -4.70
C ALA A 1136 -15.67 62.82 -6.07
N GLU A 1137 -16.24 63.28 -7.19
CA GLU A 1137 -17.57 63.05 -7.78
C GLU A 1137 -17.60 63.60 -9.23
N ALA A 1138 -18.35 62.92 -10.12
CA ALA A 1138 -19.05 63.48 -11.30
C ALA A 1138 -18.28 64.17 -12.47
N THR A 1139 -19.03 64.36 -13.57
CA THR A 1139 -18.71 64.97 -14.88
C THR A 1139 -17.68 64.21 -15.75
N GLY A 1140 -17.94 63.86 -17.03
CA GLY A 1140 -19.18 63.89 -17.83
C GLY A 1140 -19.03 64.68 -19.13
N ALA A 1141 -19.06 63.99 -20.28
CA ALA A 1141 -19.18 64.59 -21.62
C ALA A 1141 -19.62 63.54 -22.68
N ASP A 1142 -20.88 63.67 -23.07
CA ASP A 1142 -21.61 63.30 -24.29
C ASP A 1142 -20.85 62.86 -25.58
N GLY A 1143 -21.52 62.02 -26.38
CA GLY A 1143 -21.12 61.64 -27.75
C GLY A 1143 -22.16 60.73 -28.44
N GLU A 1144 -23.04 61.31 -29.25
CA GLU A 1144 -24.19 60.64 -29.89
C GLU A 1144 -23.87 59.91 -31.22
N GLY A 1145 -24.74 59.00 -31.68
CA GLY A 1145 -24.95 58.80 -33.12
C GLY A 1145 -25.39 57.42 -33.66
N SER A 1146 -26.65 57.33 -34.14
CA SER A 1146 -27.11 56.56 -35.33
C SER A 1146 -26.67 55.08 -35.51
N SER A 1147 -27.47 54.06 -35.17
CA SER A 1147 -28.69 53.54 -35.85
C SER A 1147 -28.51 52.84 -37.21
N GLY A 1148 -29.02 51.61 -37.33
CA GLY A 1148 -29.14 50.79 -38.55
C GLY A 1148 -29.81 49.43 -38.24
N GLU A 1149 -30.64 48.90 -39.14
CA GLU A 1149 -31.67 47.88 -38.84
C GLU A 1149 -31.38 46.45 -39.36
N ASP A 1150 -32.02 45.48 -38.70
CA ASP A 1150 -32.52 44.16 -39.13
C ASP A 1150 -31.63 43.08 -39.81
N GLY A 1151 -31.80 41.84 -39.30
CA GLY A 1151 -31.29 40.58 -39.88
C GLY A 1151 -31.52 39.36 -38.99
N GLU A 1152 -32.48 38.50 -39.32
CA GLU A 1152 -32.86 37.32 -38.51
C GLU A 1152 -31.87 36.14 -38.62
N GLY A 1153 -31.81 35.27 -37.59
CA GLY A 1153 -31.55 33.82 -37.81
C GLY A 1153 -30.63 33.07 -36.83
N MET A 1154 -31.23 32.45 -35.80
CA MET A 1154 -30.81 31.22 -35.10
C MET A 1154 -29.36 31.06 -34.56
N GLY A 1155 -29.22 30.74 -33.26
CA GLY A 1155 -27.98 30.18 -32.70
C GLY A 1155 -28.00 30.07 -31.17
N GLU A 1156 -27.87 28.84 -30.64
CA GLU A 1156 -27.88 28.54 -29.20
C GLU A 1156 -26.65 29.12 -28.47
N GLY A 1157 -26.83 29.70 -27.27
CA GLY A 1157 -25.76 30.42 -26.56
C GLY A 1157 -25.89 30.41 -25.03
N LEU A 1158 -25.06 29.58 -24.40
CA LEU A 1158 -24.81 29.39 -22.96
C LEU A 1158 -25.00 30.60 -22.02
N ALA A 1159 -25.90 30.43 -21.06
CA ALA A 1159 -25.64 30.48 -19.61
C ALA A 1159 -24.48 31.37 -19.10
N GLU A 1160 -24.84 32.54 -18.57
CA GLU A 1160 -24.10 33.17 -17.47
C GLU A 1160 -24.36 32.38 -16.18
N PHE A 1161 -23.31 32.15 -15.39
CA PHE A 1161 -23.40 31.80 -13.98
C PHE A 1161 -22.41 32.68 -13.22
N ASP A 1162 -22.94 33.50 -12.33
CA ASP A 1162 -22.20 34.27 -11.32
C ASP A 1162 -22.77 33.89 -9.94
N VAL A 1163 -21.95 34.02 -8.89
CA VAL A 1163 -22.13 33.47 -7.52
C VAL A 1163 -21.90 31.96 -7.38
#